data_AF-A0A507DJG9-F1
#
_entry.id   AF-A0A507DJG9-F1
#
_cell.length_a   1.000
_cell.length_b   1.000
_cell.length_c   1.000
_cell.angle_alpha   90.00
_cell.angle_beta   90.00
_cell.angle_gamma   90.00
#
_symmetry.space_group_name_H-M   'P 1'
#
loop_
_entity.id
_entity.type
_entity.pdbx_description
1 polymer ?
#
loop_
_entity_poly.entity_id
_entity_poly.type
_entity_poly.pdbx_seq_one_letter_code
_entity_poly.pdbx_strand_id
1 'polypeptide(L)'
;MPPLSIAPNQQNQQPSIPSSALSTQKLRSLLSSPSRPSPPQLSKPDVLIRPSTPEALVYIDTSDTPPPYSPRREGLPASSLDQPALDIQPNSSPPSLLGSPSPNTNSTLGLGLLHVPKTGRWKRTSTQQVLLEKFAAGTGNTAIPPTTPATSPSRRPRASSLPSLFWPSKLSKKAVPLPAVVTSSDYLPPPAAVMGKGAHLDNSKYTLLSVPLSSADVLVSTGLAPSLYSPPPLYKPDPSQPPHKVPEQELEQAPTWALVTTYMSYFVLIVYGHIRDFFGVRFRAAAYKPLRTQNGYAPINSGFDTFYHRRLYVRIRDCFNRPITNVPGRTLTLLERESPDHNKTFNLTGHTRELLNLSSYNYLGFAQSQGPCANAVEVAVQRWGISVNSSRAEVGTLDLHHEVEHLVARFVGQEAALLLSMGFATNSTTLPALVSRGCLIISDELNHSSLVYGSRISGASIKVFKHNDPKSLETVLRESIAQGQPRTHRPWKKILVVVEGLYSMEGTICRLPEIIDLKRKYGFYLYLDEAHSIGAVGPNGRGICDYYGVDPTEVDILMGTFTKSFGAAGGYISGSRAVINHIKLICHSAIYAESISVPVLEQICTSMKIIMGEDGTDDGRRRIQSLASNAQYFSTELKKLGFIVYGDTASPVIPLMLFHPAKIPAFSREMLERGIAVVVVGYPATSIIASRVRFCVSAAHTREDIDNVLKAVADVGDRLMLRVNRNKAMKASSQSAEDKRSI
;
A
#
# COMPACT_ATOMS: atom_id res chain seq x y z
N MET A 1 -19.38 42.74 -34.43
CA MET A 1 -19.91 44.05 -34.90
C MET A 1 -21.32 44.23 -34.34
N PRO A 2 -21.76 45.48 -34.07
CA PRO A 2 -22.04 45.90 -32.67
C PRO A 2 -23.48 46.48 -32.53
N PRO A 3 -23.86 47.29 -31.51
CA PRO A 3 -23.25 47.64 -30.22
C PRO A 3 -24.19 47.53 -28.98
N LEU A 4 -23.63 47.96 -27.84
CA LEU A 4 -24.21 48.44 -26.57
C LEU A 4 -25.57 49.19 -26.66
N SER A 5 -26.31 49.25 -25.55
CA SER A 5 -26.69 50.54 -24.90
C SER A 5 -27.45 50.37 -23.55
N ILE A 6 -26.80 50.77 -22.44
CA ILE A 6 -27.24 51.72 -21.39
C ILE A 6 -28.53 51.44 -20.55
N ALA A 7 -28.39 51.64 -19.24
CA ALA A 7 -29.43 51.68 -18.18
C ALA A 7 -30.15 53.09 -18.17
N PRO A 8 -30.77 53.66 -17.11
CA PRO A 8 -31.05 53.16 -15.75
C PRO A 8 -32.47 53.51 -15.20
N ASN A 9 -32.61 53.26 -13.89
CA ASN A 9 -33.33 54.07 -12.90
C ASN A 9 -34.85 53.89 -12.64
N GLN A 10 -35.12 53.87 -11.32
CA GLN A 10 -36.26 54.47 -10.60
C GLN A 10 -37.67 53.87 -10.83
N GLN A 11 -38.60 53.95 -9.88
CA GLN A 11 -38.54 53.93 -8.40
C GLN A 11 -39.98 53.65 -7.92
N ASN A 12 -40.15 53.09 -6.71
CA ASN A 12 -41.37 53.10 -5.88
C ASN A 12 -42.74 53.44 -6.50
N GLN A 13 -43.70 52.51 -6.40
CA GLN A 13 -44.92 52.73 -5.58
C GLN A 13 -45.75 51.45 -5.39
N GLN A 14 -46.10 51.13 -4.14
CA GLN A 14 -47.28 50.33 -3.78
C GLN A 14 -48.50 51.28 -3.74
N PRO A 15 -49.75 50.79 -3.92
CA PRO A 15 -50.51 50.32 -2.75
C PRO A 15 -51.48 49.12 -2.97
N SER A 16 -51.48 48.25 -1.94
CA SER A 16 -52.57 47.45 -1.33
C SER A 16 -54.02 47.40 -1.87
N ILE A 17 -54.58 46.15 -1.91
CA ILE A 17 -55.91 45.71 -1.35
C ILE A 17 -57.19 46.16 -2.15
N PRO A 18 -58.37 45.45 -2.17
CA PRO A 18 -58.89 44.35 -1.31
C PRO A 18 -59.48 43.07 -1.97
N SER A 19 -59.95 42.21 -1.06
CA SER A 19 -60.70 40.94 -1.16
C SER A 19 -62.03 40.86 -1.94
N SER A 20 -62.35 39.66 -2.46
CA SER A 20 -63.60 38.89 -2.25
C SER A 20 -63.46 37.52 -2.97
N ALA A 21 -63.68 36.33 -2.38
CA ALA A 21 -64.81 35.79 -1.61
C ALA A 21 -66.03 35.41 -2.49
N LEU A 22 -66.09 34.16 -2.95
CA LEU A 22 -67.32 33.47 -3.38
C LEU A 22 -67.17 31.94 -3.24
N SER A 23 -68.08 31.34 -2.48
CA SER A 23 -68.34 29.89 -2.43
C SER A 23 -69.63 29.60 -3.23
N THR A 24 -69.98 28.38 -3.67
CA THR A 24 -70.47 27.29 -2.80
C THR A 24 -70.62 25.92 -3.51
N GLN A 25 -70.39 24.86 -2.72
CA GLN A 25 -71.18 23.60 -2.60
C GLN A 25 -71.53 22.70 -3.80
N LYS A 26 -70.97 21.49 -3.76
CA LYS A 26 -71.63 20.17 -3.51
C LYS A 26 -70.50 19.19 -3.10
N LEU A 27 -70.60 18.21 -2.19
CA LEU A 27 -71.71 17.55 -1.49
C LEU A 27 -71.24 17.11 -0.07
N ARG A 28 -72.13 17.15 0.93
CA ARG A 28 -72.08 16.20 2.07
C ARG A 28 -72.64 14.86 1.55
N SER A 29 -72.39 13.66 2.09
CA SER A 29 -72.19 13.28 3.49
C SER A 29 -71.67 11.83 3.59
N LEU A 30 -70.85 11.53 4.60
CA LEU A 30 -71.05 10.38 5.52
C LEU A 30 -70.16 10.59 6.74
N LEU A 31 -70.76 10.53 7.94
CA LEU A 31 -70.07 10.65 9.23
C LEU A 31 -69.53 9.24 9.60
N SER A 32 -68.42 9.09 10.33
CA SER A 32 -68.39 9.40 11.75
C SER A 32 -66.97 9.33 12.36
N SER A 33 -66.82 10.05 13.47
CA SER A 33 -65.76 9.94 14.50
C SER A 33 -66.52 9.96 15.86
N PRO A 34 -65.98 9.48 17.01
CA PRO A 34 -64.74 10.01 17.59
C PRO A 34 -63.91 9.05 18.49
N SER A 35 -62.68 9.46 18.84
CA SER A 35 -62.20 9.63 20.24
C SER A 35 -60.65 9.72 20.34
N ARG A 36 -60.16 10.52 21.29
CA ARG A 36 -58.75 10.57 21.74
C ARG A 36 -58.58 9.73 23.00
N PRO A 37 -57.38 9.17 23.22
CA PRO A 37 -56.80 9.12 24.56
C PRO A 37 -55.41 9.79 24.68
N SER A 38 -54.96 9.87 25.93
CA SER A 38 -53.83 10.65 26.48
C SER A 38 -52.42 10.10 26.19
N PRO A 39 -51.34 10.89 26.40
CA PRO A 39 -49.97 10.39 26.39
C PRO A 39 -49.65 9.60 27.69
N PRO A 40 -48.82 8.53 27.63
CA PRO A 40 -48.35 7.82 28.82
C PRO A 40 -47.24 8.58 29.55
N GLN A 41 -47.23 8.42 30.88
CA GLN A 41 -46.33 9.12 31.81
C GLN A 41 -44.95 8.46 31.93
N LEU A 42 -43.97 9.22 32.42
CA LEU A 42 -42.70 8.65 32.89
C LEU A 42 -42.92 7.79 34.14
N SER A 43 -42.24 6.64 34.20
CA SER A 43 -41.85 5.99 35.45
C SER A 43 -40.35 5.70 35.43
N LYS A 44 -39.65 6.16 36.48
CA LYS A 44 -38.31 5.66 36.82
C LYS A 44 -38.46 4.34 37.58
N PRO A 45 -37.45 3.46 37.49
CA PRO A 45 -36.86 2.97 38.72
C PRO A 45 -35.34 3.14 38.74
N ASP A 46 -34.79 3.35 39.93
CA ASP A 46 -33.35 3.46 40.17
C ASP A 46 -32.66 2.10 40.05
N VAL A 47 -31.45 2.06 39.47
CA VAL A 47 -30.51 0.94 39.61
C VAL A 47 -29.12 1.48 39.93
N LEU A 48 -28.63 1.14 41.12
CA LEU A 48 -27.26 1.40 41.56
C LEU A 48 -26.25 0.60 40.71
N ILE A 49 -25.26 1.28 40.15
CA ILE A 49 -24.08 0.63 39.57
C ILE A 49 -22.94 0.70 40.61
N ARG A 50 -22.58 -0.46 41.16
CA ARG A 50 -21.26 -0.71 41.77
C ARG A 50 -20.48 -1.69 40.89
N PRO A 51 -19.15 -1.59 40.81
CA PRO A 51 -18.35 -2.44 39.93
C PRO A 51 -18.15 -3.84 40.53
N SER A 52 -18.25 -4.88 39.69
CA SER A 52 -17.88 -6.25 40.05
C SER A 52 -16.66 -6.71 39.26
N THR A 53 -15.76 -7.38 39.96
CA THR A 53 -14.56 -8.07 39.46
C THR A 53 -14.93 -9.32 38.62
N PRO A 54 -14.01 -9.85 37.79
CA PRO A 54 -14.31 -10.96 36.88
C PRO A 54 -14.33 -12.32 37.60
N GLU A 55 -15.39 -13.09 37.37
CA GLU A 55 -15.43 -14.52 37.72
C GLU A 55 -15.26 -15.41 36.48
N ALA A 56 -14.83 -16.65 36.72
CA ALA A 56 -14.33 -17.56 35.69
C ALA A 56 -15.44 -18.19 34.84
N LEU A 57 -15.18 -18.33 33.54
CA LEU A 57 -16.04 -19.09 32.63
C LEU A 57 -15.79 -20.60 32.78
N VAL A 58 -16.83 -21.32 33.21
CA VAL A 58 -16.89 -22.78 33.18
C VAL A 58 -17.17 -23.25 31.75
N TYR A 59 -16.41 -24.24 31.28
CA TYR A 59 -16.66 -24.90 29.99
C TYR A 59 -17.97 -25.69 30.02
N ILE A 60 -18.80 -25.51 28.99
CA ILE A 60 -19.92 -26.41 28.67
C ILE A 60 -19.61 -27.10 27.35
N ASP A 61 -19.66 -28.42 27.35
CA ASP A 61 -19.44 -29.28 26.19
C ASP A 61 -20.75 -29.41 25.38
N THR A 62 -20.69 -29.20 24.07
CA THR A 62 -21.81 -29.39 23.14
C THR A 62 -21.33 -30.03 21.83
N SER A 63 -21.16 -31.35 21.87
CA SER A 63 -21.06 -32.18 20.67
C SER A 63 -22.42 -32.30 19.98
N ASP A 64 -22.69 -31.47 18.96
CA ASP A 64 -23.66 -31.80 17.91
C ASP A 64 -23.45 -30.94 16.65
N THR A 65 -22.95 -31.56 15.57
CA THR A 65 -22.75 -30.92 14.27
C THR A 65 -23.66 -31.52 13.19
N PRO A 66 -24.45 -30.73 12.44
CA PRO A 66 -25.26 -31.24 11.34
C PRO A 66 -24.39 -31.59 10.10
N PRO A 67 -24.80 -32.57 9.28
CA PRO A 67 -23.99 -33.06 8.16
C PRO A 67 -24.10 -32.18 6.90
N PRO A 68 -23.07 -32.17 6.03
CA PRO A 68 -23.08 -31.39 4.80
C PRO A 68 -23.84 -32.07 3.65
N TYR A 69 -24.39 -31.24 2.75
CA TYR A 69 -25.04 -31.64 1.51
C TYR A 69 -24.16 -32.52 0.60
N SER A 70 -24.74 -33.58 0.02
CA SER A 70 -24.12 -34.38 -1.05
C SER A 70 -25.05 -34.49 -2.26
N PRO A 71 -24.53 -34.43 -3.51
CA PRO A 71 -25.36 -34.47 -4.71
C PRO A 71 -25.81 -35.90 -5.06
N ARG A 72 -27.02 -36.02 -5.60
CA ARG A 72 -27.66 -37.29 -6.01
C ARG A 72 -26.76 -38.14 -6.93
N ARG A 73 -26.74 -39.44 -6.69
CA ARG A 73 -26.50 -40.47 -7.71
C ARG A 73 -27.62 -41.50 -7.67
N GLU A 74 -27.98 -41.99 -8.85
CA GLU A 74 -29.02 -43.00 -9.07
C GLU A 74 -28.56 -44.37 -8.54
N GLY A 75 -29.50 -45.19 -8.09
CA GLY A 75 -29.21 -46.45 -7.40
C GLY A 75 -29.35 -47.70 -8.27
N LEU A 76 -28.95 -48.84 -7.71
CA LEU A 76 -29.50 -50.22 -7.85
C LEU A 76 -28.73 -51.13 -6.83
N PRO A 77 -29.21 -52.33 -6.44
CA PRO A 77 -29.11 -52.77 -5.03
C PRO A 77 -28.22 -54.00 -4.69
N ALA A 78 -27.82 -54.02 -3.40
CA ALA A 78 -27.70 -55.13 -2.44
C ALA A 78 -27.01 -56.49 -2.76
N SER A 79 -25.93 -56.78 -2.00
CA SER A 79 -25.57 -58.07 -1.33
C SER A 79 -24.20 -57.87 -0.63
N SER A 80 -24.11 -57.81 0.71
CA SER A 80 -24.10 -58.88 1.73
C SER A 80 -22.72 -59.49 2.04
N LEU A 81 -22.44 -59.65 3.33
CA LEU A 81 -21.39 -60.47 4.00
C LEU A 81 -20.08 -59.78 4.46
N ASP A 82 -19.96 -59.79 5.80
CA ASP A 82 -18.85 -60.22 6.64
C ASP A 82 -17.58 -59.37 6.86
N GLN A 83 -17.51 -58.93 8.12
CA GLN A 83 -16.32 -58.62 8.92
C GLN A 83 -15.65 -59.95 9.40
N PRO A 84 -14.36 -59.97 9.81
CA PRO A 84 -14.01 -59.44 11.13
C PRO A 84 -12.66 -58.69 11.22
N ALA A 85 -12.52 -57.97 12.34
CA ALA A 85 -11.30 -57.28 12.74
C ALA A 85 -10.27 -58.21 13.42
N LEU A 86 -9.02 -57.75 13.52
CA LEU A 86 -8.02 -58.29 14.44
C LEU A 86 -7.05 -57.18 14.88
N ASP A 87 -7.10 -56.82 16.17
CA ASP A 87 -6.11 -55.97 16.86
C ASP A 87 -4.90 -56.80 17.30
N ILE A 88 -3.67 -56.33 17.01
CA ILE A 88 -2.47 -56.63 17.83
C ILE A 88 -1.55 -55.39 17.88
N GLN A 89 -1.23 -54.96 19.11
CA GLN A 89 -0.24 -53.92 19.45
C GLN A 89 1.15 -54.56 19.80
N PRO A 90 2.24 -53.78 19.91
CA PRO A 90 3.54 -54.13 19.31
C PRO A 90 4.58 -54.66 20.31
N ASN A 91 5.75 -55.08 19.80
CA ASN A 91 6.97 -55.00 20.60
C ASN A 91 8.31 -54.95 19.83
N SER A 92 9.29 -54.37 20.54
CA SER A 92 10.76 -54.46 20.41
C SER A 92 11.52 -53.92 19.18
N SER A 93 12.71 -53.41 19.50
CA SER A 93 13.70 -52.75 18.62
C SER A 93 14.99 -53.61 18.50
N PRO A 94 16.14 -53.13 17.99
CA PRO A 94 16.79 -53.72 16.81
C PRO A 94 18.14 -54.41 17.12
N PRO A 95 18.89 -54.79 16.08
CA PRO A 95 20.35 -54.70 16.15
C PRO A 95 20.98 -53.88 15.01
N SER A 96 22.15 -53.32 15.32
CA SER A 96 23.07 -52.61 14.43
C SER A 96 24.13 -53.56 13.85
N LEU A 97 24.87 -53.13 12.81
CA LEU A 97 26.27 -53.53 12.59
C LEU A 97 26.98 -52.56 11.62
N LEU A 98 28.31 -52.41 11.78
CA LEU A 98 29.18 -51.51 11.01
C LEU A 98 29.83 -52.23 9.81
N GLY A 99 30.36 -51.46 8.84
CA GLY A 99 31.30 -51.99 7.84
C GLY A 99 31.83 -50.97 6.81
N SER A 100 33.11 -50.60 6.92
CA SER A 100 33.98 -49.94 5.92
C SER A 100 35.45 -50.29 6.28
N PRO A 101 36.53 -50.05 5.49
CA PRO A 101 36.67 -49.12 4.33
C PRO A 101 37.61 -49.53 3.13
N SER A 102 37.72 -48.63 2.13
CA SER A 102 38.95 -48.31 1.31
C SER A 102 39.41 -49.26 0.15
N PRO A 103 40.28 -48.84 -0.82
CA PRO A 103 40.14 -47.72 -1.78
C PRO A 103 40.65 -48.01 -3.25
N ASN A 104 40.73 -46.93 -4.07
CA ASN A 104 41.55 -46.69 -5.30
C ASN A 104 41.07 -47.15 -6.70
N THR A 105 40.93 -46.17 -7.63
CA THR A 105 41.82 -45.99 -8.80
C THR A 105 41.57 -44.66 -9.55
N ASN A 106 42.59 -44.15 -10.24
CA ASN A 106 42.59 -42.87 -10.99
C ASN A 106 42.24 -43.06 -12.49
N SER A 107 41.76 -41.99 -13.15
CA SER A 107 42.20 -41.65 -14.52
C SER A 107 41.94 -40.18 -14.89
N THR A 108 42.84 -39.64 -15.71
CA THR A 108 42.92 -38.25 -16.20
C THR A 108 42.49 -38.12 -17.66
N LEU A 109 42.03 -36.91 -18.07
CA LEU A 109 42.01 -36.30 -19.42
C LEU A 109 41.15 -35.01 -19.33
N GLY A 110 41.36 -33.90 -20.04
CA GLY A 110 42.40 -33.46 -21.01
C GLY A 110 41.92 -32.14 -21.64
N LEU A 111 42.74 -31.09 -21.73
CA LEU A 111 42.30 -29.79 -22.26
C LEU A 111 42.13 -29.79 -23.79
N GLY A 112 41.08 -29.12 -24.27
CA GLY A 112 40.89 -28.78 -25.68
C GLY A 112 40.39 -27.34 -25.85
N LEU A 113 41.20 -26.49 -26.48
CA LEU A 113 40.81 -25.14 -26.89
C LEU A 113 39.97 -25.18 -28.16
N LEU A 114 38.90 -24.39 -28.22
CA LEU A 114 38.20 -24.05 -29.47
C LEU A 114 37.88 -22.56 -29.54
N HIS A 115 38.25 -21.97 -30.67
CA HIS A 115 38.17 -20.53 -30.97
C HIS A 115 36.78 -20.18 -31.51
N VAL A 116 36.18 -19.05 -31.10
CA VAL A 116 34.85 -18.61 -31.57
C VAL A 116 34.91 -17.14 -32.06
N PRO A 117 34.33 -16.79 -33.22
CA PRO A 117 34.55 -15.47 -33.83
C PRO A 117 33.77 -14.33 -33.18
N LYS A 118 34.30 -13.11 -33.32
CA LYS A 118 33.62 -11.86 -32.98
C LYS A 118 32.55 -11.53 -34.04
N THR A 119 31.26 -11.56 -33.68
CA THR A 119 30.22 -10.52 -33.99
C THR A 119 28.85 -10.98 -33.49
N GLY A 120 28.14 -10.13 -32.75
CA GLY A 120 26.74 -10.37 -32.36
C GLY A 120 26.30 -9.60 -31.12
N ARG A 121 25.54 -8.50 -31.30
CA ARG A 121 24.98 -7.70 -30.19
C ARG A 121 23.93 -8.51 -29.42
N TRP A 122 24.24 -8.91 -28.20
CA TRP A 122 23.26 -9.46 -27.27
C TRP A 122 22.42 -8.35 -26.65
N LYS A 123 21.11 -8.34 -26.93
CA LYS A 123 20.13 -7.54 -26.17
C LYS A 123 20.03 -8.13 -24.76
N ARG A 124 20.32 -7.33 -23.73
CA ARG A 124 20.14 -7.72 -22.32
C ARG A 124 18.65 -7.71 -21.97
N THR A 125 18.04 -8.90 -21.88
CA THR A 125 16.88 -9.16 -21.03
C THR A 125 17.35 -9.65 -19.66
N SER A 126 16.48 -9.62 -18.64
CA SER A 126 16.85 -9.73 -17.22
C SER A 126 17.58 -11.04 -16.86
N THR A 127 18.87 -10.92 -16.52
CA THR A 127 19.78 -12.04 -16.23
C THR A 127 19.35 -12.92 -15.03
N GLN A 128 18.49 -12.41 -14.16
CA GLN A 128 18.14 -13.08 -12.89
C GLN A 128 17.19 -14.28 -13.05
N GLN A 129 16.40 -14.35 -14.12
CA GLN A 129 15.49 -15.49 -14.36
C GLN A 129 16.21 -16.63 -15.12
N VAL A 130 17.06 -16.27 -16.09
CA VAL A 130 17.79 -17.21 -16.97
C VAL A 130 18.82 -18.06 -16.22
N LEU A 131 19.40 -17.57 -15.12
CA LEU A 131 20.34 -18.34 -14.30
C LEU A 131 19.67 -19.53 -13.58
N LEU A 132 18.41 -19.39 -13.16
CA LEU A 132 17.64 -20.50 -12.57
C LEU A 132 17.18 -21.51 -13.63
N GLU A 133 16.79 -21.04 -14.81
CA GLU A 133 16.38 -21.91 -15.93
C GLU A 133 17.53 -22.78 -16.45
N LYS A 134 18.75 -22.22 -16.57
CA LYS A 134 19.90 -22.95 -17.17
C LYS A 134 20.52 -24.03 -16.29
N PHE A 135 20.40 -23.94 -14.96
CA PHE A 135 20.87 -25.00 -14.07
C PHE A 135 19.87 -26.17 -13.94
N ALA A 136 18.59 -25.98 -14.29
CA ALA A 136 17.55 -27.00 -14.14
C ALA A 136 17.38 -27.93 -15.36
N ALA A 137 17.85 -27.54 -16.55
CA ALA A 137 17.70 -28.32 -17.78
C ALA A 137 18.75 -29.46 -17.96
N GLY A 138 19.53 -29.76 -16.91
CA GLY A 138 20.77 -30.54 -16.98
C GLY A 138 20.70 -32.04 -16.69
N THR A 139 19.53 -32.69 -16.71
CA THR A 139 19.43 -34.16 -16.51
C THR A 139 18.33 -34.79 -17.35
N GLY A 140 18.70 -35.61 -18.34
CA GLY A 140 17.74 -36.39 -19.13
C GLY A 140 18.27 -36.82 -20.49
N ASN A 141 19.30 -37.67 -20.54
CA ASN A 141 19.79 -38.26 -21.79
C ASN A 141 20.30 -39.69 -21.58
N THR A 142 19.55 -40.69 -22.05
CA THR A 142 19.96 -42.09 -22.22
C THR A 142 19.24 -42.64 -23.45
N ALA A 143 19.98 -43.24 -24.38
CA ALA A 143 19.49 -43.57 -25.73
C ALA A 143 19.68 -45.06 -26.07
N ILE A 144 18.74 -45.63 -26.84
CA ILE A 144 18.76 -46.98 -27.45
C ILE A 144 18.05 -46.89 -28.84
N PRO A 145 18.40 -47.70 -29.87
CA PRO A 145 18.64 -47.20 -31.25
C PRO A 145 17.56 -47.60 -32.31
N PRO A 146 17.74 -47.31 -33.64
CA PRO A 146 16.62 -47.15 -34.59
C PRO A 146 16.38 -48.30 -35.58
N THR A 147 15.17 -48.34 -36.17
CA THR A 147 14.84 -49.03 -37.43
C THR A 147 13.82 -48.24 -38.27
N THR A 148 13.92 -48.34 -39.60
CA THR A 148 13.16 -47.65 -40.67
C THR A 148 12.24 -48.62 -41.43
N PRO A 149 11.43 -48.21 -42.44
CA PRO A 149 10.46 -47.10 -42.52
C PRO A 149 9.08 -47.53 -43.16
N ALA A 150 8.22 -46.54 -43.49
CA ALA A 150 7.01 -46.60 -44.35
C ALA A 150 5.76 -47.32 -43.78
N THR A 151 4.60 -46.66 -43.63
CA THR A 151 3.73 -46.22 -44.75
C THR A 151 2.72 -45.14 -44.30
N SER A 152 2.18 -44.39 -45.27
CA SER A 152 1.03 -43.47 -45.13
C SER A 152 -0.15 -44.02 -45.99
N PRO A 153 -1.44 -43.60 -45.86
CA PRO A 153 -1.85 -42.18 -45.90
C PRO A 153 -3.15 -41.74 -45.17
N SER A 154 -3.33 -40.40 -45.12
CA SER A 154 -4.62 -39.67 -44.97
C SER A 154 -5.26 -39.64 -43.55
N ARG A 155 -6.09 -38.65 -43.16
CA ARG A 155 -6.66 -37.47 -43.87
C ARG A 155 -7.13 -36.37 -42.87
N ARG A 156 -7.30 -35.14 -43.39
CA ARG A 156 -8.07 -33.96 -42.90
C ARG A 156 -7.33 -32.85 -42.12
N PRO A 157 -7.78 -31.56 -42.27
CA PRO A 157 -6.82 -30.47 -42.52
C PRO A 157 -7.03 -29.18 -41.70
N ARG A 158 -6.13 -28.20 -41.93
CA ARG A 158 -6.33 -26.78 -41.60
C ARG A 158 -7.32 -26.12 -42.59
N ALA A 159 -8.04 -25.08 -42.14
CA ALA A 159 -8.59 -24.01 -42.98
C ALA A 159 -8.78 -22.70 -42.17
N SER A 160 -8.99 -21.58 -42.86
CA SER A 160 -8.91 -20.21 -42.33
C SER A 160 -10.13 -19.36 -42.68
N SER A 161 -10.27 -18.21 -41.99
CA SER A 161 -10.82 -16.92 -42.47
C SER A 161 -12.24 -16.79 -43.07
N LEU A 162 -13.13 -16.08 -42.33
CA LEU A 162 -14.18 -15.11 -42.78
C LEU A 162 -15.33 -15.63 -43.70
N PRO A 163 -16.56 -15.03 -43.75
CA PRO A 163 -16.83 -13.59 -43.95
C PRO A 163 -18.11 -12.99 -43.32
N SER A 164 -18.40 -11.72 -43.67
CA SER A 164 -19.61 -10.93 -43.40
C SER A 164 -20.67 -11.03 -44.52
N LEU A 165 -21.98 -10.90 -44.21
CA LEU A 165 -23.07 -10.79 -45.21
C LEU A 165 -24.27 -9.93 -44.74
N PHE A 166 -25.08 -9.49 -45.71
CA PHE A 166 -26.27 -8.62 -45.64
C PHE A 166 -27.47 -9.33 -46.37
N TRP A 167 -28.68 -8.80 -46.64
CA TRP A 167 -29.12 -7.40 -46.82
C TRP A 167 -30.58 -7.03 -46.41
N PRO A 168 -31.70 -7.32 -47.12
CA PRO A 168 -32.85 -6.40 -47.10
C PRO A 168 -34.10 -6.82 -46.29
N SER A 169 -34.73 -5.85 -45.63
CA SER A 169 -36.16 -5.55 -45.84
C SER A 169 -36.47 -4.05 -45.62
N LYS A 170 -37.48 -3.54 -46.34
CA LYS A 170 -38.03 -2.17 -46.23
C LYS A 170 -39.46 -2.24 -45.65
N LEU A 171 -39.99 -1.06 -45.27
CA LEU A 171 -41.35 -0.78 -44.74
C LEU A 171 -41.47 -1.04 -43.21
N SER A 172 -42.16 -0.22 -42.41
CA SER A 172 -42.90 1.03 -42.67
C SER A 172 -42.80 2.01 -41.49
N LYS A 173 -43.07 3.30 -41.74
CA LYS A 173 -43.13 4.33 -40.68
C LYS A 173 -44.38 4.12 -39.80
N LYS A 174 -44.21 4.07 -38.48
CA LYS A 174 -45.19 4.57 -37.50
C LYS A 174 -44.47 4.97 -36.22
N ALA A 175 -44.53 6.27 -35.89
CA ALA A 175 -44.04 6.78 -34.61
C ALA A 175 -45.06 6.47 -33.52
N VAL A 176 -44.58 6.16 -32.32
CA VAL A 176 -45.37 6.12 -31.08
C VAL A 176 -44.76 7.17 -30.14
N PRO A 177 -45.56 8.04 -29.48
CA PRO A 177 -45.00 9.15 -28.72
C PRO A 177 -44.33 8.68 -27.41
N LEU A 178 -43.24 9.35 -27.05
CA LEU A 178 -42.75 9.36 -25.66
C LEU A 178 -43.74 10.16 -24.79
N PRO A 179 -44.01 9.75 -23.54
CA PRO A 179 -44.84 10.53 -22.62
C PRO A 179 -44.14 11.84 -22.25
N ALA A 180 -44.95 12.87 -22.00
CA ALA A 180 -44.49 14.25 -21.84
C ALA A 180 -43.62 14.47 -20.58
N VAL A 181 -42.64 15.35 -20.72
CA VAL A 181 -41.89 15.93 -19.61
C VAL A 181 -42.83 16.82 -18.79
N VAL A 182 -43.07 16.47 -17.53
CA VAL A 182 -43.74 17.35 -16.58
C VAL A 182 -42.73 18.37 -16.05
N THR A 183 -42.87 19.62 -16.46
CA THR A 183 -42.14 20.75 -15.87
C THR A 183 -42.93 21.30 -14.68
N SER A 184 -42.57 20.90 -13.46
CA SER A 184 -43.03 21.54 -12.23
C SER A 184 -41.94 22.47 -11.68
N SER A 185 -42.06 23.76 -12.00
CA SER A 185 -41.37 24.83 -11.30
C SER A 185 -42.08 25.05 -9.96
N ASP A 186 -41.43 24.75 -8.84
CA ASP A 186 -41.72 25.32 -7.52
C ASP A 186 -40.51 25.15 -6.59
N TYR A 187 -39.64 26.15 -6.54
CA TYR A 187 -38.56 26.25 -5.55
C TYR A 187 -38.99 27.21 -4.43
N LEU A 188 -39.24 26.67 -3.23
CA LEU A 188 -39.33 27.46 -2.01
C LEU A 188 -37.92 27.82 -1.52
N PRO A 189 -37.61 29.11 -1.26
CA PRO A 189 -36.32 29.49 -0.68
C PRO A 189 -36.28 29.22 0.84
N PRO A 190 -35.10 28.97 1.43
CA PRO A 190 -34.94 28.82 2.87
C PRO A 190 -35.13 30.17 3.59
N PRO A 191 -35.59 30.17 4.86
CA PRO A 191 -35.86 31.40 5.60
C PRO A 191 -34.58 32.13 5.99
N ALA A 192 -34.58 33.46 5.82
CA ALA A 192 -33.48 34.33 6.24
C ALA A 192 -33.42 34.47 7.77
N ALA A 193 -32.21 34.34 8.34
CA ALA A 193 -31.98 34.58 9.76
C ALA A 193 -32.04 36.09 10.08
N VAL A 194 -33.01 36.48 10.92
CA VAL A 194 -33.16 37.84 11.42
C VAL A 194 -32.15 38.08 12.55
N MET A 195 -31.34 39.14 12.47
CA MET A 195 -30.53 39.60 13.60
C MET A 195 -31.43 40.19 14.69
N GLY A 196 -31.63 39.44 15.77
CA GLY A 196 -32.24 39.93 17.02
C GLY A 196 -31.18 40.39 18.02
N LYS A 197 -31.36 41.58 18.59
CA LYS A 197 -30.47 42.11 19.65
C LYS A 197 -30.79 41.48 21.02
N GLY A 198 -29.74 41.09 21.74
CA GLY A 198 -29.63 41.20 23.19
C GLY A 198 -30.49 40.31 24.08
N ALA A 199 -29.87 39.29 24.69
CA ALA A 199 -30.26 38.77 26.00
C ALA A 199 -29.01 38.27 26.76
N HIS A 200 -28.77 38.85 27.93
CA HIS A 200 -27.84 38.31 28.93
C HIS A 200 -28.43 37.02 29.51
N LEU A 201 -27.63 35.99 29.79
CA LEU A 201 -27.96 34.99 30.82
C LEU A 201 -26.72 34.24 31.34
N ASP A 202 -26.37 34.62 32.57
CA ASP A 202 -25.61 33.97 33.64
C ASP A 202 -24.45 32.98 33.35
N ASN A 203 -23.29 33.33 33.91
CA ASN A 203 -22.06 32.56 33.87
C ASN A 203 -21.67 32.20 35.32
N SER A 204 -22.35 31.23 35.95
CA SER A 204 -22.08 30.86 37.35
C SER A 204 -22.46 29.42 37.74
N LYS A 205 -21.67 28.41 37.31
CA LYS A 205 -21.39 27.15 38.04
C LYS A 205 -20.25 26.36 37.38
N TYR A 206 -19.62 25.49 38.17
CA TYR A 206 -18.49 24.61 37.81
C TYR A 206 -17.09 25.25 37.75
N THR A 207 -16.68 25.85 38.88
CA THR A 207 -15.26 25.89 39.26
C THR A 207 -14.97 24.70 40.17
N LEU A 208 -14.08 23.78 39.75
CA LEU A 208 -13.07 23.08 40.58
C LEU A 208 -12.55 21.82 39.88
N LEU A 209 -11.32 21.89 39.35
CA LEU A 209 -10.19 20.99 39.64
C LEU A 209 -9.03 21.32 38.68
N SER A 210 -8.04 22.05 39.20
CA SER A 210 -6.83 22.44 38.46
C SER A 210 -5.85 21.27 38.35
N VAL A 211 -5.50 20.89 37.12
CA VAL A 211 -4.44 19.92 36.80
C VAL A 211 -3.07 20.62 36.94
N PRO A 212 -2.02 19.97 37.48
CA PRO A 212 -0.69 20.57 37.55
C PRO A 212 -0.09 20.79 36.15
N LEU A 213 0.52 21.95 35.94
CA LEU A 213 1.15 22.35 34.69
C LEU A 213 2.34 21.46 34.31
N SER A 214 2.51 21.23 33.01
CA SER A 214 3.62 20.49 32.44
C SER A 214 4.92 21.30 32.50
N SER A 215 6.07 20.64 32.50
CA SER A 215 7.38 21.30 32.38
C SER A 215 7.52 22.13 31.08
N ALA A 216 6.70 21.85 30.07
CA ALA A 216 6.60 22.65 28.85
C ALA A 216 5.93 24.02 29.09
N ASP A 217 4.93 24.10 29.97
CA ASP A 217 4.17 25.33 30.22
C ASP A 217 5.01 26.37 30.98
N VAL A 218 5.92 25.89 31.85
CA VAL A 218 6.90 26.72 32.56
C VAL A 218 7.90 27.37 31.60
N LEU A 219 8.25 26.72 30.48
CA LEU A 219 9.12 27.31 29.46
C LEU A 219 8.39 28.39 28.66
N VAL A 220 7.12 28.17 28.31
CA VAL A 220 6.31 29.14 27.56
C VAL A 220 6.08 30.43 28.34
N SER A 221 5.94 30.38 29.68
CA SER A 221 5.73 31.58 30.49
C SER A 221 6.96 32.49 30.66
N THR A 222 8.16 32.06 30.25
CA THR A 222 9.41 32.83 30.41
C THR A 222 9.71 33.82 29.29
N GLY A 223 8.89 33.89 28.25
CA GLY A 223 8.99 34.93 27.21
C GLY A 223 10.25 34.86 26.32
N LEU A 224 11.03 33.78 26.38
CA LEU A 224 12.24 33.58 25.57
C LEU A 224 11.92 33.20 24.11
N ALA A 225 11.50 34.23 23.36
CA ALA A 225 11.53 34.49 21.92
C ALA A 225 11.46 33.34 20.87
N PRO A 226 10.76 33.55 19.72
CA PRO A 226 10.68 32.59 18.61
C PRO A 226 12.00 32.29 17.84
N SER A 227 13.15 32.82 18.26
CA SER A 227 14.40 32.76 17.51
C SER A 227 15.17 31.43 17.66
N LEU A 228 14.84 30.60 18.65
CA LEU A 228 15.53 29.33 18.92
C LEU A 228 15.08 28.14 18.05
N TYR A 229 14.01 28.30 17.26
CA TYR A 229 13.49 27.26 16.36
C TYR A 229 13.31 27.79 14.93
N SER A 230 14.43 28.17 14.30
CA SER A 230 14.49 28.09 12.84
C SER A 230 14.33 26.62 12.40
N PRO A 231 13.56 26.32 11.34
CA PRO A 231 13.46 24.95 10.84
C PRO A 231 14.86 24.44 10.44
N PRO A 232 15.15 23.13 10.60
CA PRO A 232 16.42 22.56 10.19
C PRO A 232 16.65 22.82 8.69
N PRO A 233 17.92 22.92 8.23
CA PRO A 233 18.26 23.35 6.87
C PRO A 233 17.78 22.41 5.75
N LEU A 234 17.13 21.28 6.07
CA LEU A 234 16.59 20.28 5.13
C LEU A 234 15.67 20.85 4.03
N TYR A 235 14.93 21.93 4.31
CA TYR A 235 13.90 22.47 3.40
C TYR A 235 14.09 23.96 3.05
N LYS A 236 15.25 24.55 3.37
CA LYS A 236 15.62 25.89 2.90
C LYS A 236 16.69 25.77 1.82
N PRO A 237 16.32 25.73 0.52
CA PRO A 237 17.30 26.08 -0.51
C PRO A 237 17.78 27.50 -0.23
N ASP A 238 19.08 27.70 -0.20
CA ASP A 238 19.69 29.02 -0.12
C ASP A 238 19.39 29.76 -1.44
N PRO A 239 18.62 30.88 -1.42
CA PRO A 239 18.24 31.58 -2.65
C PRO A 239 19.42 32.27 -3.34
N SER A 240 20.61 32.34 -2.71
CA SER A 240 21.84 32.81 -3.33
C SER A 240 22.62 31.72 -4.06
N GLN A 241 22.26 30.44 -3.89
CA GLN A 241 22.91 29.32 -4.57
C GLN A 241 22.21 29.02 -5.90
N PRO A 242 22.96 28.72 -6.99
CA PRO A 242 22.37 28.23 -8.22
C PRO A 242 21.58 26.94 -7.93
N PRO A 243 20.52 26.62 -8.71
CA PRO A 243 19.66 25.47 -8.44
C PRO A 243 20.53 24.23 -8.25
N HIS A 244 20.48 23.66 -7.05
CA HIS A 244 21.31 22.53 -6.67
C HIS A 244 21.14 21.45 -7.74
N LYS A 245 22.24 21.08 -8.42
CA LYS A 245 22.30 19.79 -9.08
C LYS A 245 21.93 18.76 -8.02
N VAL A 246 20.79 18.09 -8.20
CA VAL A 246 20.34 17.04 -7.30
C VAL A 246 21.54 16.08 -7.15
N PRO A 247 22.08 15.87 -5.93
CA PRO A 247 23.24 15.03 -5.74
C PRO A 247 23.00 13.66 -6.39
N GLU A 248 24.00 13.09 -7.04
CA GLU A 248 23.82 11.81 -7.71
C GLU A 248 23.54 10.73 -6.64
N GLN A 249 22.27 10.32 -6.55
CA GLN A 249 21.74 9.37 -5.57
C GLN A 249 22.21 7.94 -5.88
N GLU A 250 23.53 7.70 -5.84
CA GLU A 250 24.07 6.36 -5.92
C GLU A 250 23.79 5.60 -4.62
N LEU A 251 22.94 4.57 -4.70
CA LEU A 251 22.77 3.59 -3.64
C LEU A 251 24.13 2.93 -3.35
N GLU A 252 24.61 3.03 -2.11
CA GLU A 252 25.95 2.57 -1.72
C GLU A 252 26.14 1.08 -2.06
N GLN A 253 27.08 0.80 -2.96
CA GLN A 253 27.25 -0.54 -3.49
C GLN A 253 27.78 -1.51 -2.43
N ALA A 254 27.13 -2.68 -2.33
CA ALA A 254 27.54 -3.73 -1.42
C ALA A 254 28.94 -4.28 -1.79
N PRO A 255 29.82 -4.55 -0.81
CA PRO A 255 31.09 -5.21 -1.06
C PRO A 255 30.92 -6.54 -1.81
N THR A 256 31.75 -6.79 -2.83
CA THR A 256 31.62 -7.96 -3.71
C THR A 256 31.57 -9.28 -2.95
N TRP A 257 32.33 -9.41 -1.84
CA TRP A 257 32.30 -10.61 -1.00
C TRP A 257 30.90 -10.85 -0.41
N ALA A 258 30.20 -9.81 0.04
CA ALA A 258 28.88 -9.92 0.66
C ALA A 258 27.81 -10.33 -0.37
N LEU A 259 27.96 -9.89 -1.61
CA LEU A 259 27.12 -10.36 -2.73
C LEU A 259 27.38 -11.84 -3.02
N VAL A 260 28.64 -12.25 -3.18
CA VAL A 260 29.03 -13.64 -3.46
C VAL A 260 28.55 -14.59 -2.37
N THR A 261 28.79 -14.28 -1.09
CA THR A 261 28.35 -15.13 0.02
C THR A 261 26.83 -15.14 0.19
N THR A 262 26.12 -14.07 -0.21
CA THR A 262 24.65 -14.07 -0.28
C THR A 262 24.14 -15.02 -1.36
N TYR A 263 24.72 -14.99 -2.57
CA TYR A 263 24.39 -15.95 -3.63
C TYR A 263 24.68 -17.40 -3.21
N MET A 264 25.84 -17.66 -2.58
CA MET A 264 26.16 -19.00 -2.04
C MET A 264 25.16 -19.43 -0.95
N SER A 265 24.73 -18.52 -0.08
CA SER A 265 23.73 -18.81 0.96
C SER A 265 22.39 -19.24 0.35
N TYR A 266 21.91 -18.52 -0.67
CA TYR A 266 20.69 -18.92 -1.38
C TYR A 266 20.87 -20.24 -2.14
N PHE A 267 22.02 -20.47 -2.78
CA PHE A 267 22.33 -21.73 -3.45
C PHE A 267 22.25 -22.92 -2.49
N VAL A 268 22.90 -22.84 -1.33
CA VAL A 268 22.85 -23.90 -0.30
C VAL A 268 21.42 -24.14 0.19
N LEU A 269 20.63 -23.08 0.46
CA LEU A 269 19.24 -23.20 0.87
C LEU A 269 18.35 -23.85 -0.21
N ILE A 270 18.57 -23.52 -1.48
CA ILE A 270 17.83 -24.08 -2.63
C ILE A 270 18.19 -25.56 -2.81
N VAL A 271 19.48 -25.90 -2.86
CA VAL A 271 19.95 -27.29 -2.99
C VAL A 271 19.42 -28.15 -1.84
N TYR A 272 19.53 -27.70 -0.59
CA TYR A 272 19.02 -28.42 0.57
C TYR A 272 17.48 -28.53 0.56
N GLY A 273 16.79 -27.49 0.10
CA GLY A 273 15.35 -27.49 -0.10
C GLY A 273 14.87 -28.54 -1.11
N HIS A 274 15.60 -28.70 -2.21
CA HIS A 274 15.33 -29.72 -3.24
C HIS A 274 15.67 -31.13 -2.76
N ILE A 275 16.81 -31.35 -2.10
CA ILE A 275 17.15 -32.64 -1.47
C ILE A 275 16.04 -33.07 -0.49
N ARG A 276 15.54 -32.12 0.32
CA ARG A 276 14.44 -32.36 1.26
C ARG A 276 13.10 -32.61 0.58
N ASP A 277 12.82 -32.00 -0.59
CA ASP A 277 11.63 -32.30 -1.40
C ASP A 277 11.73 -33.70 -2.01
N PHE A 278 12.88 -34.07 -2.59
CA PHE A 278 13.13 -35.38 -3.19
C PHE A 278 12.88 -36.52 -2.20
N PHE A 279 13.57 -36.50 -1.06
CA PHE A 279 13.35 -37.50 0.00
C PHE A 279 11.97 -37.38 0.65
N GLY A 280 11.44 -36.17 0.76
CA GLY A 280 10.12 -35.91 1.34
C GLY A 280 8.98 -36.55 0.54
N VAL A 281 8.98 -36.40 -0.78
CA VAL A 281 7.99 -37.01 -1.67
C VAL A 281 8.09 -38.54 -1.63
N ARG A 282 9.30 -39.09 -1.50
CA ARG A 282 9.55 -40.54 -1.49
C ARG A 282 9.19 -41.22 -0.17
N PHE A 283 9.51 -40.61 0.97
CA PHE A 283 9.39 -41.23 2.31
C PHE A 283 8.29 -40.62 3.19
N ARG A 284 7.70 -39.47 2.83
CA ARG A 284 6.64 -38.81 3.60
C ARG A 284 5.48 -38.38 2.70
N ALA A 285 5.06 -39.28 1.80
CA ALA A 285 4.09 -39.02 0.73
C ALA A 285 2.83 -38.24 1.18
N ALA A 286 2.28 -38.54 2.36
CA ALA A 286 1.13 -37.83 2.93
C ALA A 286 1.37 -36.31 3.12
N ALA A 287 2.58 -35.90 3.53
CA ALA A 287 2.94 -34.49 3.70
C ALA A 287 3.14 -33.73 2.38
N TYR A 288 3.22 -34.45 1.24
CA TYR A 288 3.36 -33.89 -0.11
C TYR A 288 2.14 -34.18 -0.99
N LYS A 289 1.04 -34.68 -0.42
CA LYS A 289 -0.24 -34.92 -1.12
C LYS A 289 -0.71 -33.70 -1.94
N PRO A 290 -0.59 -32.43 -1.48
CA PRO A 290 -0.99 -31.25 -2.25
C PRO A 290 -0.18 -30.97 -3.53
N LEU A 291 1.00 -31.59 -3.69
CA LEU A 291 1.87 -31.45 -4.86
C LEU A 291 1.77 -32.62 -5.83
N ARG A 292 0.85 -33.55 -5.58
CA ARG A 292 0.65 -34.77 -6.37
C ARG A 292 -0.76 -34.79 -6.94
N THR A 293 -0.91 -35.39 -8.12
CA THR A 293 -2.21 -35.72 -8.71
C THR A 293 -3.02 -36.57 -7.72
N GLN A 294 -4.25 -36.17 -7.45
CA GLN A 294 -5.18 -36.88 -6.56
C GLN A 294 -6.45 -37.19 -7.33
N ASN A 295 -6.87 -38.46 -7.38
CA ASN A 295 -8.12 -38.90 -8.01
C ASN A 295 -8.29 -38.40 -9.46
N GLY A 296 -7.18 -38.34 -10.23
CA GLY A 296 -7.15 -37.80 -11.60
C GLY A 296 -6.99 -36.27 -11.71
N TYR A 297 -7.18 -35.51 -10.63
CA TYR A 297 -7.03 -34.05 -10.62
C TYR A 297 -5.57 -33.64 -10.44
N ALA A 298 -5.09 -32.75 -11.32
CA ALA A 298 -3.79 -32.10 -11.18
C ALA A 298 -3.71 -31.31 -9.85
N PRO A 299 -2.52 -31.21 -9.23
CA PRO A 299 -2.35 -30.39 -8.03
C PRO A 299 -2.58 -28.91 -8.35
N ILE A 300 -3.31 -28.20 -7.46
CA ILE A 300 -3.60 -26.75 -7.59
C ILE A 300 -2.30 -25.93 -7.66
N ASN A 301 -1.24 -26.39 -7.01
CA ASN A 301 0.05 -25.73 -6.92
C ASN A 301 1.15 -26.61 -7.50
N SER A 302 2.03 -26.05 -8.33
CA SER A 302 3.22 -26.78 -8.76
C SER A 302 4.25 -26.88 -7.62
N GLY A 303 5.12 -27.89 -7.73
CA GLY A 303 6.25 -28.06 -6.82
C GLY A 303 7.24 -26.89 -6.88
N PHE A 304 7.37 -26.23 -8.03
CA PHE A 304 8.26 -25.09 -8.25
C PHE A 304 7.69 -23.81 -7.64
N ASP A 305 6.45 -23.43 -7.98
CA ASP A 305 5.85 -22.15 -7.56
C ASP A 305 5.76 -22.04 -6.04
N THR A 306 5.42 -23.15 -5.37
CA THR A 306 5.34 -23.18 -3.90
C THR A 306 6.66 -23.55 -3.22
N PHE A 307 7.77 -23.75 -3.95
CA PHE A 307 9.07 -24.08 -3.37
C PHE A 307 9.53 -23.03 -2.35
N TYR A 308 9.53 -21.75 -2.75
CA TYR A 308 9.92 -20.65 -1.87
C TYR A 308 9.04 -20.62 -0.61
N HIS A 309 7.73 -20.80 -0.78
CA HIS A 309 6.78 -20.84 0.33
C HIS A 309 7.11 -21.99 1.31
N ARG A 310 7.22 -23.22 0.81
CA ARG A 310 7.48 -24.44 1.61
C ARG A 310 8.85 -24.48 2.28
N ARG A 311 9.88 -23.88 1.68
CA ARG A 311 11.28 -24.06 2.10
C ARG A 311 11.92 -22.84 2.75
N LEU A 312 11.52 -21.63 2.35
CA LEU A 312 12.06 -20.39 2.89
C LEU A 312 11.02 -19.68 3.75
N TYR A 313 9.93 -19.17 3.16
CA TYR A 313 8.95 -18.33 3.87
C TYR A 313 8.38 -18.97 5.13
N VAL A 314 7.87 -20.22 5.06
CA VAL A 314 7.29 -20.90 6.23
C VAL A 314 8.27 -20.97 7.40
N ARG A 315 9.59 -21.09 7.17
CA ARG A 315 10.58 -21.16 8.25
C ARG A 315 10.75 -19.85 9.03
N ILE A 316 10.38 -18.72 8.44
CA ILE A 316 10.62 -17.37 8.97
C ILE A 316 9.35 -16.51 9.05
N ARG A 317 8.15 -17.08 8.81
CA ARG A 317 6.88 -16.36 8.86
C ARG A 317 6.51 -15.84 10.26
N ASP A 318 7.22 -16.30 11.30
CA ASP A 318 7.17 -15.73 12.65
C ASP A 318 7.60 -14.25 12.66
N CYS A 319 8.58 -13.89 11.81
CA CYS A 319 9.13 -12.55 11.66
C CYS A 319 8.22 -11.61 10.85
N PHE A 320 7.41 -12.15 9.93
CA PHE A 320 6.55 -11.36 9.05
C PHE A 320 5.12 -11.18 9.58
N ASN A 321 4.51 -12.23 10.16
CA ASN A 321 3.07 -12.27 10.39
C ASN A 321 2.70 -11.98 11.86
N ARG A 322 3.35 -10.99 12.50
CA ARG A 322 3.18 -10.69 13.94
C ARG A 322 1.81 -10.04 14.22
N PRO A 323 0.91 -10.65 15.01
CA PRO A 323 -0.40 -10.08 15.30
C PRO A 323 -0.31 -9.04 16.42
N ILE A 324 -1.08 -7.96 16.33
CA ILE A 324 -1.14 -6.88 17.32
C ILE A 324 -2.60 -6.60 17.74
N THR A 325 -2.81 -6.02 18.92
CA THR A 325 -4.16 -5.68 19.43
C THR A 325 -4.48 -4.19 19.50
N ASN A 326 -3.48 -3.32 19.59
CA ASN A 326 -3.69 -1.88 19.73
C ASN A 326 -3.47 -1.14 18.40
N VAL A 327 -3.75 0.17 18.41
CA VAL A 327 -3.40 1.07 17.30
C VAL A 327 -1.87 1.18 17.23
N PRO A 328 -1.23 1.01 16.05
CA PRO A 328 0.22 1.12 15.88
C PRO A 328 0.69 2.58 15.94
N GLY A 329 0.74 3.14 17.15
CA GLY A 329 1.26 4.47 17.47
C GLY A 329 2.78 4.48 17.62
N ARG A 330 3.29 5.27 18.58
CA ARG A 330 4.70 5.25 19.02
C ARG A 330 5.12 3.85 19.47
N THR A 331 4.26 3.17 20.25
CA THR A 331 4.38 1.78 20.64
C THR A 331 3.30 0.93 19.99
N LEU A 332 3.48 -0.39 20.00
CA LEU A 332 2.46 -1.37 19.65
C LEU A 332 2.43 -2.54 20.65
N THR A 333 1.28 -3.19 20.77
CA THR A 333 1.06 -4.34 21.64
C THR A 333 1.05 -5.61 20.80
N LEU A 334 2.13 -6.37 20.85
CA LEU A 334 2.26 -7.68 20.21
C LEU A 334 1.42 -8.71 20.97
N LEU A 335 0.64 -9.52 20.24
CA LEU A 335 0.14 -10.79 20.76
C LEU A 335 1.23 -11.85 20.67
N GLU A 336 1.63 -12.38 21.83
CA GLU A 336 2.65 -13.42 21.87
C GLU A 336 2.10 -14.76 21.38
N ARG A 337 2.97 -15.50 20.70
CA ARG A 337 2.63 -16.77 20.07
C ARG A 337 3.84 -17.68 20.01
N GLU A 338 3.57 -18.97 20.15
CA GLU A 338 4.56 -20.03 20.01
C GLU A 338 4.24 -20.89 18.78
N SER A 339 5.22 -21.70 18.34
CA SER A 339 5.03 -22.66 17.25
C SER A 339 5.74 -23.99 17.53
N PRO A 340 5.00 -25.07 17.81
CA PRO A 340 5.60 -26.37 18.10
C PRO A 340 6.12 -27.10 16.85
N ASP A 341 5.80 -26.63 15.64
CA ASP A 341 5.98 -27.37 14.38
C ASP A 341 6.90 -26.68 13.35
N HIS A 342 7.75 -25.76 13.83
CA HIS A 342 8.61 -24.87 13.05
C HIS A 342 7.84 -23.92 12.11
N ASN A 343 6.92 -23.15 12.68
CA ASN A 343 6.17 -22.09 12.02
C ASN A 343 5.21 -22.59 10.92
N LYS A 344 4.57 -23.76 11.06
CA LYS A 344 3.43 -24.16 10.20
C LYS A 344 2.09 -23.86 10.87
N THR A 345 2.00 -23.97 12.18
CA THR A 345 0.91 -23.49 13.05
C THR A 345 1.44 -22.47 14.06
N PHE A 346 0.55 -21.75 14.73
CA PHE A 346 0.89 -20.85 15.83
C PHE A 346 -0.21 -20.94 16.88
N ASN A 347 0.18 -21.08 18.14
CA ASN A 347 -0.73 -20.96 19.28
C ASN A 347 -0.52 -19.58 19.91
N LEU A 348 -1.61 -18.88 20.23
CA LEU A 348 -1.52 -17.67 21.05
C LEU A 348 -1.24 -18.08 22.50
N THR A 349 -0.31 -17.40 23.17
CA THR A 349 0.02 -17.71 24.58
C THR A 349 -0.93 -17.08 25.58
N GLY A 350 -1.81 -16.16 25.12
CA GLY A 350 -2.63 -15.30 25.97
C GLY A 350 -1.87 -14.07 26.52
N HIS A 351 -0.54 -14.07 26.43
CA HIS A 351 0.28 -12.95 26.85
C HIS A 351 0.42 -11.89 25.75
N THR A 352 0.66 -10.66 26.17
CA THR A 352 0.91 -9.53 25.28
C THR A 352 2.16 -8.77 25.72
N ARG A 353 2.83 -8.14 24.77
CA ARG A 353 4.06 -7.39 25.01
C ARG A 353 4.05 -6.06 24.28
N GLU A 354 4.26 -4.96 25.01
CA GLU A 354 4.49 -3.67 24.39
C GLU A 354 5.89 -3.60 23.75
N LEU A 355 5.96 -3.04 22.54
CA LEU A 355 7.17 -2.85 21.75
C LEU A 355 7.21 -1.42 21.18
N LEU A 356 8.41 -0.85 21.08
CA LEU A 356 8.63 0.38 20.32
C LEU A 356 8.43 0.11 18.82
N ASN A 357 7.61 0.92 18.14
CA ASN A 357 7.17 0.65 16.78
C ASN A 357 8.00 1.41 15.73
N LEU A 358 8.84 0.70 14.97
CA LEU A 358 9.46 1.20 13.72
C LEU A 358 8.99 0.39 12.49
N SER A 359 7.80 -0.20 12.61
CA SER A 359 7.25 -1.18 11.66
C SER A 359 6.09 -0.64 10.82
N SER A 360 5.42 0.41 11.29
CA SER A 360 4.26 1.03 10.65
C SER A 360 4.62 2.27 9.84
N TYR A 361 3.81 2.61 8.83
CA TYR A 361 3.92 3.85 8.07
C TYR A 361 3.21 5.05 8.71
N ASN A 362 3.05 5.07 10.05
CA ASN A 362 2.38 6.13 10.81
C ASN A 362 3.29 7.37 10.95
N TYR A 363 3.69 7.97 9.83
CA TYR A 363 4.76 8.96 9.76
C TYR A 363 4.50 10.20 10.62
N LEU A 364 3.30 10.77 10.59
CA LEU A 364 2.94 11.93 11.43
C LEU A 364 2.32 11.54 12.78
N GLY A 365 2.14 10.25 13.07
CA GLY A 365 1.58 9.80 14.35
C GLY A 365 0.08 10.06 14.52
N PHE A 366 -0.70 10.10 13.42
CA PHE A 366 -2.16 10.32 13.46
C PHE A 366 -2.98 9.04 13.69
N ALA A 367 -2.39 7.85 13.58
CA ALA A 367 -3.06 6.63 14.04
C ALA A 367 -3.03 6.60 15.58
N GLN A 368 -4.13 7.02 16.21
CA GLN A 368 -4.34 7.11 17.65
C GLN A 368 -5.78 6.68 17.98
N SER A 369 -6.02 6.11 19.16
CA SER A 369 -7.37 5.72 19.64
C SER A 369 -8.09 6.82 20.41
N GLN A 370 -7.45 7.98 20.62
CA GLN A 370 -7.96 9.14 21.34
C GLN A 370 -7.38 10.41 20.71
N GLY A 371 -7.98 11.57 21.01
CA GLY A 371 -7.52 12.88 20.55
C GLY A 371 -8.41 13.47 19.46
N PRO A 372 -8.02 14.63 18.86
CA PRO A 372 -8.91 15.41 18.00
C PRO A 372 -9.56 14.63 16.86
N CYS A 373 -8.81 13.77 16.16
CA CYS A 373 -9.36 12.96 15.08
C CYS A 373 -10.37 11.91 15.58
N ALA A 374 -10.08 11.23 16.71
CA ALA A 374 -10.99 10.23 17.27
C ALA A 374 -12.30 10.88 17.75
N ASN A 375 -12.21 12.03 18.44
CA ASN A 375 -13.36 12.80 18.91
C ASN A 375 -14.23 13.29 17.73
N ALA A 376 -13.62 13.77 16.65
CA ALA A 376 -14.34 14.17 15.44
C ALA A 376 -15.04 12.98 14.78
N VAL A 377 -14.36 11.83 14.68
CA VAL A 377 -14.92 10.58 14.16
C VAL A 377 -16.16 10.13 14.96
N GLU A 378 -16.12 10.18 16.29
CA GLU A 378 -17.28 9.82 17.13
C GLU A 378 -18.50 10.71 16.82
N VAL A 379 -18.30 12.03 16.72
CA VAL A 379 -19.37 12.99 16.36
C VAL A 379 -19.89 12.76 14.94
N ALA A 380 -19.01 12.50 13.98
CA ALA A 380 -19.41 12.21 12.60
C ALA A 380 -20.21 10.90 12.49
N VAL A 381 -19.84 9.86 13.24
CA VAL A 381 -20.57 8.58 13.28
C VAL A 381 -21.96 8.76 13.91
N GLN A 382 -22.09 9.56 14.97
CA GLN A 382 -23.40 9.88 15.55
C GLN A 382 -24.31 10.64 14.56
N ARG A 383 -23.74 11.48 13.68
CA ARG A 383 -24.48 12.29 12.72
C ARG A 383 -24.83 11.54 11.42
N TRP A 384 -23.90 10.78 10.86
CA TRP A 384 -24.01 10.19 9.51
C TRP A 384 -24.10 8.66 9.50
N GLY A 385 -23.97 8.01 10.66
CA GLY A 385 -23.81 6.56 10.75
C GLY A 385 -22.40 6.10 10.37
N ILE A 386 -22.22 4.79 10.14
CA ILE A 386 -20.91 4.19 9.87
C ILE A 386 -20.59 4.13 8.37
N SER A 387 -21.57 3.77 7.54
CA SER A 387 -21.42 3.55 6.10
C SER A 387 -22.74 3.76 5.37
N VAL A 388 -22.66 4.01 4.06
CA VAL A 388 -23.83 4.14 3.15
C VAL A 388 -24.13 2.83 2.42
N ASN A 389 -23.21 1.85 2.45
CA ASN A 389 -23.37 0.52 1.86
C ASN A 389 -23.75 0.50 0.35
N SER A 390 -23.38 1.54 -0.40
CA SER A 390 -23.58 1.68 -1.85
C SER A 390 -22.33 2.30 -2.51
N SER A 391 -22.23 2.25 -3.83
CA SER A 391 -21.13 2.86 -4.58
C SER A 391 -21.31 4.38 -4.73
N ARG A 392 -20.22 5.08 -5.07
CA ARG A 392 -20.25 6.53 -5.31
C ARG A 392 -21.08 6.94 -6.53
N ALA A 393 -21.29 6.03 -7.49
CA ALA A 393 -22.08 6.27 -8.70
C ALA A 393 -23.60 6.08 -8.51
N GLU A 394 -24.02 5.50 -7.37
CA GLU A 394 -25.41 5.27 -7.00
C GLU A 394 -25.81 6.24 -5.87
N VAL A 395 -26.14 5.73 -4.67
CA VAL A 395 -26.56 6.52 -3.50
C VAL A 395 -25.47 6.64 -2.44
N GLY A 396 -24.28 6.08 -2.67
CA GLY A 396 -23.15 6.06 -1.73
C GLY A 396 -22.40 7.38 -1.54
N THR A 397 -22.89 8.51 -2.05
CA THR A 397 -22.22 9.82 -1.93
C THR A 397 -22.89 10.70 -0.88
N LEU A 398 -22.13 11.04 0.17
CA LEU A 398 -22.51 12.03 1.19
C LEU A 398 -21.83 13.37 0.93
N ASP A 399 -22.36 14.48 1.47
CA ASP A 399 -21.70 15.80 1.44
C ASP A 399 -20.28 15.74 2.01
N LEU A 400 -20.05 14.95 3.06
CA LEU A 400 -18.72 14.72 3.64
C LEU A 400 -17.71 14.17 2.63
N HIS A 401 -18.13 13.37 1.65
CA HIS A 401 -17.24 12.94 0.56
C HIS A 401 -16.79 14.13 -0.30
N HIS A 402 -17.70 15.07 -0.58
CA HIS A 402 -17.39 16.25 -1.38
C HIS A 402 -16.53 17.25 -0.61
N GLU A 403 -16.76 17.44 0.69
CA GLU A 403 -15.88 18.22 1.55
C GLU A 403 -14.45 17.66 1.55
N VAL A 404 -14.30 16.35 1.76
CA VAL A 404 -12.98 15.70 1.79
C VAL A 404 -12.32 15.67 0.40
N GLU A 405 -13.06 15.45 -0.70
CA GLU A 405 -12.53 15.62 -2.07
C GLU A 405 -12.00 17.04 -2.30
N HIS A 406 -12.71 18.07 -1.84
CA HIS A 406 -12.29 19.46 -1.98
C HIS A 406 -11.11 19.80 -1.06
N LEU A 407 -11.08 19.27 0.16
CA LEU A 407 -9.96 19.43 1.09
C LEU A 407 -8.68 18.81 0.51
N VAL A 408 -8.75 17.58 -0.02
CA VAL A 408 -7.62 16.89 -0.66
C VAL A 408 -7.12 17.68 -1.87
N ALA A 409 -8.03 18.18 -2.73
CA ALA A 409 -7.66 19.02 -3.88
C ALA A 409 -6.90 20.29 -3.45
N ARG A 410 -7.38 21.00 -2.41
CA ARG A 410 -6.69 22.16 -1.83
C ARG A 410 -5.33 21.79 -1.23
N PHE A 411 -5.25 20.67 -0.52
CA PHE A 411 -4.02 20.23 0.15
C PHE A 411 -2.89 19.94 -0.85
N VAL A 412 -3.20 19.23 -1.94
CA VAL A 412 -2.21 18.85 -2.98
C VAL A 412 -2.04 19.90 -4.08
N GLY A 413 -2.79 21.00 -4.04
CA GLY A 413 -2.70 22.10 -5.04
C GLY A 413 -3.22 21.74 -6.43
N GLN A 414 -4.27 20.91 -6.52
CA GLN A 414 -4.88 20.50 -7.79
C GLN A 414 -6.33 20.98 -7.93
N GLU A 415 -6.84 21.06 -9.16
CA GLU A 415 -8.21 21.52 -9.42
C GLU A 415 -9.28 20.62 -8.79
N ALA A 416 -9.03 19.31 -8.71
CA ALA A 416 -9.99 18.31 -8.24
C ALA A 416 -9.30 17.07 -7.66
N ALA A 417 -10.03 16.33 -6.83
CA ALA A 417 -9.67 15.00 -6.38
C ALA A 417 -10.87 14.04 -6.41
N LEU A 418 -10.56 12.75 -6.41
CA LEU A 418 -11.48 11.63 -6.23
C LEU A 418 -10.90 10.70 -5.16
N LEU A 419 -11.71 10.34 -4.17
CA LEU A 419 -11.36 9.38 -3.12
C LEU A 419 -11.74 7.96 -3.55
N LEU A 420 -10.92 6.97 -3.20
CA LEU A 420 -11.13 5.55 -3.45
C LEU A 420 -10.84 4.74 -2.17
N SER A 421 -11.67 3.75 -1.86
CA SER A 421 -11.67 3.03 -0.57
C SER A 421 -10.41 2.24 -0.24
N MET A 422 -9.65 1.81 -1.25
CA MET A 422 -8.46 0.97 -1.08
C MET A 422 -7.25 1.56 -1.82
N GLY A 423 -6.15 1.79 -1.12
CA GLY A 423 -4.93 2.40 -1.68
C GLY A 423 -4.25 1.59 -2.80
N PHE A 424 -4.31 0.25 -2.77
CA PHE A 424 -3.85 -0.56 -3.91
C PHE A 424 -4.76 -0.35 -5.12
N ALA A 425 -6.09 -0.37 -4.90
CA ALA A 425 -7.09 -0.19 -5.95
C ALA A 425 -6.96 1.16 -6.65
N THR A 426 -6.61 2.21 -5.91
CA THR A 426 -6.35 3.58 -6.41
C THR A 426 -5.44 3.57 -7.65
N ASN A 427 -4.28 2.89 -7.58
CA ASN A 427 -3.40 2.75 -8.76
C ASN A 427 -3.94 1.74 -9.77
N SER A 428 -4.35 0.56 -9.30
CA SER A 428 -4.62 -0.56 -10.21
C SER A 428 -5.86 -0.36 -11.09
N THR A 429 -6.82 0.47 -10.65
CA THR A 429 -8.07 0.72 -11.39
C THR A 429 -8.09 2.06 -12.13
N THR A 430 -7.28 3.04 -11.70
CA THR A 430 -7.16 4.34 -12.40
C THR A 430 -6.24 4.30 -13.62
N LEU A 431 -5.14 3.55 -13.60
CA LEU A 431 -4.28 3.43 -14.80
C LEU A 431 -5.05 2.91 -16.04
N PRO A 432 -5.90 1.86 -15.96
CA PRO A 432 -6.76 1.41 -17.06
C PRO A 432 -7.83 2.41 -17.50
N ALA A 433 -8.23 3.36 -16.65
CA ALA A 433 -9.13 4.45 -17.02
C ALA A 433 -8.40 5.50 -17.89
N LEU A 434 -7.10 5.74 -17.64
CA LEU A 434 -6.33 6.79 -18.31
C LEU A 434 -5.74 6.37 -19.66
N VAL A 435 -5.29 5.11 -19.78
CA VAL A 435 -4.55 4.59 -20.94
C VAL A 435 -5.09 3.23 -21.40
N SER A 436 -4.94 2.96 -22.70
CA SER A 436 -5.48 1.76 -23.34
C SER A 436 -4.64 1.33 -24.55
N ARG A 437 -5.12 0.36 -25.35
CA ARG A 437 -4.43 -0.12 -26.56
C ARG A 437 -4.08 1.03 -27.53
N GLY A 438 -2.80 1.12 -27.87
CA GLY A 438 -2.21 2.18 -28.68
C GLY A 438 -1.60 3.34 -27.87
N CYS A 439 -1.70 3.30 -26.54
CA CYS A 439 -0.90 4.13 -25.63
C CYS A 439 0.41 3.40 -25.23
N LEU A 440 1.36 4.18 -24.74
CA LEU A 440 2.61 3.74 -24.12
C LEU A 440 2.65 4.13 -22.65
N ILE A 441 3.01 3.20 -21.79
CA ILE A 441 3.41 3.43 -20.40
C ILE A 441 4.93 3.25 -20.31
N ILE A 442 5.61 4.21 -19.70
CA ILE A 442 7.03 4.12 -19.34
C ILE A 442 7.10 4.11 -17.80
N SER A 443 7.38 2.95 -17.23
CA SER A 443 7.43 2.72 -15.78
C SER A 443 8.86 2.78 -15.26
N ASP A 444 9.05 3.32 -14.05
CA ASP A 444 10.27 3.04 -13.27
C ASP A 444 10.40 1.53 -13.02
N GLU A 445 11.63 1.05 -12.88
CA GLU A 445 11.97 -0.36 -12.62
C GLU A 445 11.48 -0.86 -11.26
N LEU A 446 11.39 0.01 -10.25
CA LEU A 446 11.01 -0.34 -8.88
C LEU A 446 9.60 0.13 -8.49
N ASN A 447 8.81 0.61 -9.44
CA ASN A 447 7.41 1.01 -9.22
C ASN A 447 6.59 -0.07 -8.52
N HIS A 448 5.78 0.36 -7.57
CA HIS A 448 4.97 -0.48 -6.70
C HIS A 448 4.06 -1.44 -7.49
N SER A 449 3.83 -2.62 -6.90
CA SER A 449 3.03 -3.71 -7.49
C SER A 449 1.64 -3.29 -8.00
N SER A 450 1.01 -2.27 -7.40
CA SER A 450 -0.28 -1.73 -7.86
C SER A 450 -0.16 -0.92 -9.16
N LEU A 451 0.91 -0.16 -9.35
CA LEU A 451 1.23 0.53 -10.61
C LEU A 451 1.54 -0.48 -11.71
N VAL A 452 2.33 -1.51 -11.40
CA VAL A 452 2.64 -2.60 -12.34
C VAL A 452 1.39 -3.37 -12.74
N TYR A 453 0.49 -3.67 -11.81
CA TYR A 453 -0.77 -4.37 -12.09
C TYR A 453 -1.72 -3.50 -12.94
N GLY A 454 -1.96 -2.24 -12.54
CA GLY A 454 -2.79 -1.30 -13.32
C GLY A 454 -2.26 -1.07 -14.74
N SER A 455 -0.93 -0.94 -14.88
CA SER A 455 -0.27 -0.84 -16.18
C SER A 455 -0.54 -2.07 -17.04
N ARG A 456 -0.41 -3.29 -16.49
CA ARG A 456 -0.63 -4.54 -17.23
C ARG A 456 -2.07 -4.70 -17.69
N ILE A 457 -3.06 -4.45 -16.83
CA ILE A 457 -4.48 -4.67 -17.20
C ILE A 457 -5.03 -3.57 -18.13
N SER A 458 -4.38 -2.41 -18.24
CA SER A 458 -4.74 -1.36 -19.22
C SER A 458 -4.66 -1.81 -20.69
N GLY A 459 -3.84 -2.82 -20.99
CA GLY A 459 -3.55 -3.24 -22.36
C GLY A 459 -2.75 -2.22 -23.19
N ALA A 460 -2.18 -1.18 -22.56
CA ALA A 460 -1.18 -0.32 -23.18
C ALA A 460 0.14 -1.09 -23.44
N SER A 461 0.99 -0.56 -24.32
CA SER A 461 2.37 -1.05 -24.40
C SER A 461 3.16 -0.56 -23.20
N ILE A 462 4.00 -1.41 -22.61
CA ILE A 462 4.80 -1.05 -21.42
C ILE A 462 6.29 -1.09 -21.78
N LYS A 463 7.01 -0.06 -21.36
CA LYS A 463 8.47 -0.01 -21.30
C LYS A 463 8.91 0.29 -19.87
N VAL A 464 10.13 -0.10 -19.54
CA VAL A 464 10.75 0.15 -18.24
C VAL A 464 12.04 0.94 -18.48
N PHE A 465 12.28 1.96 -17.67
CA PHE A 465 13.56 2.64 -17.57
C PHE A 465 14.20 2.29 -16.21
N LYS A 466 15.53 2.41 -16.11
CA LYS A 466 16.23 2.12 -14.85
C LYS A 466 15.74 3.01 -13.72
N HIS A 467 15.71 2.45 -12.52
CA HIS A 467 15.29 3.15 -11.32
C HIS A 467 15.91 4.55 -11.17
N ASN A 468 15.05 5.58 -11.07
CA ASN A 468 15.39 6.97 -10.80
C ASN A 468 16.52 7.56 -11.71
N ASP A 469 16.62 7.08 -12.97
CA ASP A 469 17.61 7.49 -13.96
C ASP A 469 16.97 8.27 -15.12
N PRO A 470 16.97 9.63 -15.09
CA PRO A 470 16.46 10.47 -16.17
C PRO A 470 17.15 10.23 -17.53
N LYS A 471 18.42 9.81 -17.56
CA LYS A 471 19.14 9.51 -18.82
C LYS A 471 18.62 8.20 -19.44
N SER A 472 18.31 7.21 -18.60
CA SER A 472 17.61 5.99 -19.04
C SER A 472 16.19 6.32 -19.51
N LEU A 473 15.46 7.20 -18.83
CA LEU A 473 14.13 7.65 -19.24
C LEU A 473 14.17 8.34 -20.61
N GLU A 474 15.07 9.30 -20.81
CA GLU A 474 15.27 9.99 -22.10
C GLU A 474 15.60 9.00 -23.22
N THR A 475 16.46 8.01 -22.96
CA THR A 475 16.81 6.98 -23.95
C THR A 475 15.57 6.17 -24.36
N VAL A 476 14.77 5.71 -23.40
CA VAL A 476 13.54 4.95 -23.66
C VAL A 476 12.48 5.80 -24.37
N LEU A 477 12.34 7.07 -24.01
CA LEU A 477 11.47 8.04 -24.69
C LEU A 477 11.86 8.21 -26.15
N ARG A 478 13.13 8.54 -26.44
CA ARG A 478 13.65 8.76 -27.79
C ARG A 478 13.45 7.53 -28.68
N GLU A 479 13.81 6.34 -28.18
CA GLU A 479 13.62 5.09 -28.93
C GLU A 479 12.13 4.80 -29.18
N SER A 480 11.28 4.98 -28.17
CA SER A 480 9.85 4.62 -28.29
C SER A 480 9.07 5.60 -29.16
N ILE A 481 9.40 6.90 -29.12
CA ILE A 481 8.81 7.93 -29.99
C ILE A 481 9.23 7.68 -31.44
N ALA A 482 10.51 7.44 -31.70
CA ALA A 482 11.02 7.19 -33.05
C ALA A 482 10.50 5.87 -33.66
N GLN A 483 10.26 4.83 -32.85
CA GLN A 483 9.72 3.55 -33.33
C GLN A 483 8.20 3.54 -33.47
N GLY A 484 7.47 4.39 -32.74
CA GLY A 484 6.01 4.36 -32.68
C GLY A 484 5.43 3.06 -32.11
N GLN A 485 4.14 2.84 -32.35
CA GLN A 485 3.40 1.65 -31.90
C GLN A 485 3.97 0.36 -32.51
N PRO A 486 4.14 -0.73 -31.74
CA PRO A 486 4.62 -2.02 -32.24
C PRO A 486 3.88 -2.50 -33.48
N ARG A 487 4.64 -3.07 -34.43
CA ARG A 487 4.18 -3.62 -35.73
C ARG A 487 3.59 -2.62 -36.72
N THR A 488 3.04 -1.49 -36.27
CA THR A 488 2.36 -0.50 -37.13
C THR A 488 3.16 0.77 -37.34
N HIS A 489 4.15 1.05 -36.48
CA HIS A 489 4.97 2.27 -36.46
C HIS A 489 4.17 3.58 -36.42
N ARG A 490 2.88 3.52 -36.06
CA ARG A 490 2.01 4.70 -35.92
C ARG A 490 2.39 5.50 -34.67
N PRO A 491 2.21 6.83 -34.65
CA PRO A 491 2.36 7.63 -33.44
C PRO A 491 1.53 7.07 -32.27
N TRP A 492 2.04 7.20 -31.05
CA TRP A 492 1.34 6.80 -29.83
C TRP A 492 0.11 7.69 -29.58
N LYS A 493 -1.00 7.12 -29.10
CA LYS A 493 -2.19 7.89 -28.72
C LYS A 493 -1.95 8.78 -27.49
N LYS A 494 -1.21 8.24 -26.52
CA LYS A 494 -0.72 8.89 -25.31
C LYS A 494 0.59 8.23 -24.90
N ILE A 495 1.50 8.98 -24.31
CA ILE A 495 2.66 8.47 -23.57
C ILE A 495 2.47 8.88 -22.11
N LEU A 496 2.50 7.92 -21.19
CA LEU A 496 2.37 8.13 -19.75
C LEU A 496 3.65 7.64 -19.07
N VAL A 497 4.38 8.54 -18.42
CA VAL A 497 5.50 8.20 -17.52
C VAL A 497 4.93 8.02 -16.12
N VAL A 498 5.31 6.94 -15.44
CA VAL A 498 4.78 6.54 -14.13
C VAL A 498 5.95 6.36 -13.15
N VAL A 499 5.92 7.09 -12.04
CA VAL A 499 6.96 7.09 -10.98
C VAL A 499 6.35 7.23 -9.58
N GLU A 500 7.06 6.76 -8.54
CA GLU A 500 6.80 7.12 -7.14
C GLU A 500 7.54 8.41 -6.77
N GLY A 501 7.01 9.22 -5.85
CA GLY A 501 7.68 10.41 -5.30
C GLY A 501 8.73 10.07 -4.25
N LEU A 502 8.42 9.12 -3.37
CA LEU A 502 9.35 8.48 -2.43
C LEU A 502 9.19 6.96 -2.55
N TYR A 503 10.24 6.26 -2.99
CA TYR A 503 10.14 4.83 -3.31
C TYR A 503 10.09 3.95 -2.05
N SER A 504 9.06 3.12 -1.98
CA SER A 504 8.63 2.41 -0.76
C SER A 504 9.64 1.47 -0.08
N MET A 505 10.61 0.90 -0.82
CA MET A 505 11.61 -0.02 -0.26
C MET A 505 13.01 0.59 -0.15
N GLU A 506 13.37 1.47 -1.09
CA GLU A 506 14.69 2.10 -1.22
C GLU A 506 14.81 3.37 -0.36
N GLY A 507 13.70 4.05 -0.06
CA GLY A 507 13.72 5.36 0.59
C GLY A 507 14.32 6.45 -0.28
N THR A 508 14.45 6.22 -1.59
CA THR A 508 14.97 7.18 -2.56
C THR A 508 13.88 8.18 -2.95
N ILE A 509 14.25 9.43 -3.09
CA ILE A 509 13.40 10.52 -3.54
C ILE A 509 13.55 10.68 -5.06
N CYS A 510 12.42 10.76 -5.75
CA CYS A 510 12.36 10.87 -7.21
C CYS A 510 12.97 12.19 -7.71
N ARG A 511 13.74 12.14 -8.79
CA ARG A 511 14.37 13.31 -9.45
C ARG A 511 13.36 14.11 -10.29
N LEU A 512 12.30 14.57 -9.65
CA LEU A 512 11.13 15.18 -10.28
C LEU A 512 11.44 16.36 -11.22
N PRO A 513 12.35 17.32 -10.89
CA PRO A 513 12.67 18.43 -11.80
C PRO A 513 13.19 17.97 -13.16
N GLU A 514 14.09 16.97 -13.18
CA GLU A 514 14.66 16.42 -14.42
C GLU A 514 13.61 15.63 -15.23
N ILE A 515 12.64 15.01 -14.56
CA ILE A 515 11.50 14.36 -15.23
C ILE A 515 10.56 15.40 -15.84
N ILE A 516 10.36 16.55 -15.19
CA ILE A 516 9.56 17.67 -15.72
C ILE A 516 10.26 18.33 -16.92
N ASP A 517 11.59 18.50 -16.90
CA ASP A 517 12.34 18.96 -18.07
C ASP A 517 12.16 18.00 -19.26
N LEU A 518 12.21 16.69 -19.02
CA LEU A 518 11.91 15.68 -20.03
C LEU A 518 10.43 15.71 -20.46
N LYS A 519 9.48 15.98 -19.55
CA LYS A 519 8.05 16.15 -19.86
C LYS A 519 7.86 17.28 -20.86
N ARG A 520 8.44 18.45 -20.57
CA ARG A 520 8.42 19.65 -21.42
C ARG A 520 9.09 19.41 -22.77
N LYS A 521 10.19 18.64 -22.81
CA LYS A 521 10.92 18.29 -24.04
C LYS A 521 10.23 17.28 -24.95
N TYR A 522 9.49 16.31 -24.38
CA TYR A 522 8.92 15.18 -25.12
C TYR A 522 7.39 15.11 -25.15
N GLY A 523 6.67 15.97 -24.42
CA GLY A 523 5.22 16.07 -24.47
C GLY A 523 4.47 14.84 -23.92
N PHE A 524 5.01 14.18 -22.90
CA PHE A 524 4.33 13.07 -22.23
C PHE A 524 3.48 13.53 -21.04
N TYR A 525 2.57 12.66 -20.59
CA TYR A 525 1.84 12.82 -19.33
C TYR A 525 2.60 12.17 -18.18
N LEU A 526 2.57 12.75 -16.98
CA LEU A 526 3.22 12.28 -15.77
C LEU A 526 2.18 11.81 -14.74
N TYR A 527 2.34 10.57 -14.30
CA TYR A 527 1.64 9.98 -13.16
C TYR A 527 2.63 9.83 -12.01
N LEU A 528 2.34 10.49 -10.90
CA LEU A 528 3.21 10.54 -9.73
C LEU A 528 2.49 9.97 -8.50
N ASP A 529 3.03 8.87 -7.98
CA ASP A 529 2.55 8.21 -6.77
C ASP A 529 3.24 8.81 -5.53
N GLU A 530 2.55 9.71 -4.84
CA GLU A 530 2.98 10.36 -3.60
C GLU A 530 2.73 9.49 -2.36
N ALA A 531 2.37 8.21 -2.48
CA ALA A 531 1.82 7.44 -1.36
C ALA A 531 2.76 7.28 -0.16
N HIS A 532 4.07 7.51 -0.28
CA HIS A 532 5.02 7.54 0.84
C HIS A 532 5.54 8.94 1.20
N SER A 533 5.43 9.91 0.29
CA SER A 533 5.90 11.29 0.45
C SER A 533 4.80 12.23 0.95
N ILE A 534 3.53 11.96 0.66
CA ILE A 534 2.39 12.75 1.15
C ILE A 534 2.29 12.72 2.68
N GLY A 535 2.20 13.89 3.31
CA GLY A 535 2.31 14.09 4.75
C GLY A 535 3.71 13.88 5.33
N ALA A 536 4.66 13.35 4.56
CA ALA A 536 5.92 12.83 5.09
C ALA A 536 7.16 13.63 4.66
N VAL A 537 7.09 14.26 3.48
CA VAL A 537 8.19 15.01 2.85
C VAL A 537 7.66 16.37 2.37
N GLY A 538 8.53 17.37 2.40
CA GLY A 538 8.23 18.76 2.05
C GLY A 538 7.93 19.62 3.28
N PRO A 539 8.19 20.94 3.23
CA PRO A 539 8.04 21.85 4.37
C PRO A 539 6.59 21.95 4.88
N ASN A 540 5.60 21.67 4.02
CA ASN A 540 4.17 21.66 4.34
C ASN A 540 3.59 20.24 4.36
N GLY A 541 4.44 19.22 4.22
CA GLY A 541 4.03 17.81 4.14
C GLY A 541 3.20 17.49 2.90
N ARG A 542 3.31 18.25 1.80
CA ARG A 542 2.46 18.05 0.61
C ARG A 542 3.06 17.10 -0.44
N GLY A 543 4.22 16.50 -0.16
CA GLY A 543 4.86 15.51 -1.05
C GLY A 543 6.05 16.05 -1.83
N ILE A 544 6.40 15.38 -2.92
CA ILE A 544 7.63 15.67 -3.68
C ILE A 544 7.55 16.97 -4.50
N CYS A 545 6.34 17.43 -4.86
CA CYS A 545 6.17 18.77 -5.45
C CYS A 545 6.57 19.88 -4.45
N ASP A 546 6.08 19.78 -3.20
CA ASP A 546 6.37 20.72 -2.10
C ASP A 546 7.83 20.64 -1.64
N TYR A 547 8.45 19.46 -1.69
CA TYR A 547 9.88 19.28 -1.45
C TYR A 547 10.78 20.09 -2.38
N TYR A 548 10.48 20.11 -3.68
CA TYR A 548 11.27 20.83 -4.68
C TYR A 548 10.78 22.26 -4.97
N GLY A 549 9.65 22.69 -4.38
CA GLY A 549 8.99 23.94 -4.77
C GLY A 549 8.42 23.92 -6.19
N VAL A 550 8.09 22.74 -6.71
CA VAL A 550 7.46 22.53 -8.02
C VAL A 550 5.96 22.79 -7.91
N ASP A 551 5.42 23.55 -8.86
CA ASP A 551 3.97 23.73 -9.00
C ASP A 551 3.30 22.37 -9.28
N PRO A 552 2.35 21.91 -8.43
CA PRO A 552 1.65 20.65 -8.62
C PRO A 552 1.00 20.48 -10.00
N THR A 553 0.63 21.58 -10.67
CA THR A 553 0.01 21.56 -12.01
C THR A 553 0.94 21.10 -13.13
N GLU A 554 2.27 21.07 -12.90
CA GLU A 554 3.23 20.42 -13.81
C GLU A 554 3.05 18.88 -13.84
N VAL A 555 2.35 18.31 -12.86
CA VAL A 555 2.03 16.88 -12.76
C VAL A 555 0.57 16.64 -13.18
N ASP A 556 0.35 15.80 -14.18
CA ASP A 556 -1.00 15.60 -14.75
C ASP A 556 -1.90 14.75 -13.84
N ILE A 557 -1.31 13.79 -13.12
CA ILE A 557 -1.98 12.95 -12.14
C ILE A 557 -1.12 12.83 -10.88
N LEU A 558 -1.63 13.33 -9.76
CA LEU A 558 -1.10 13.07 -8.42
C LEU A 558 -1.94 11.97 -7.77
N MET A 559 -1.30 10.88 -7.36
CA MET A 559 -1.92 9.81 -6.59
C MET A 559 -1.37 9.82 -5.17
N GLY A 560 -2.19 9.48 -4.17
CA GLY A 560 -1.70 9.25 -2.82
C GLY A 560 -2.57 8.29 -2.02
N THR A 561 -2.14 7.99 -0.79
CA THR A 561 -2.87 7.09 0.13
C THR A 561 -3.07 7.72 1.50
N PHE A 562 -4.20 7.41 2.13
CA PHE A 562 -4.48 7.80 3.50
C PHE A 562 -3.99 6.76 4.53
N THR A 563 -3.52 5.60 4.07
CA THR A 563 -3.07 4.46 4.89
C THR A 563 -1.76 4.67 5.66
N LYS A 564 -1.13 5.85 5.54
CA LYS A 564 0.21 6.14 6.09
C LYS A 564 0.17 7.36 6.99
N SER A 565 0.64 8.51 6.50
CA SER A 565 0.77 9.76 7.28
C SER A 565 -0.52 10.18 7.99
N PHE A 566 -1.68 9.97 7.37
CA PHE A 566 -3.00 10.36 7.88
C PHE A 566 -3.63 9.38 8.88
N GLY A 567 -3.06 8.18 9.05
CA GLY A 567 -3.58 7.15 9.97
C GLY A 567 -4.97 6.61 9.62
N ALA A 568 -5.37 6.65 8.35
CA ALA A 568 -6.71 6.28 7.87
C ALA A 568 -6.67 5.11 6.87
N ALA A 569 -7.62 5.04 5.94
CA ALA A 569 -7.70 4.02 4.89
C ALA A 569 -8.02 4.61 3.51
N GLY A 570 -7.73 3.86 2.44
CA GLY A 570 -7.96 4.27 1.06
C GLY A 570 -6.87 5.16 0.45
N GLY A 571 -7.24 5.88 -0.61
CA GLY A 571 -6.36 6.80 -1.31
C GLY A 571 -7.12 7.75 -2.21
N TYR A 572 -6.38 8.59 -2.93
CA TYR A 572 -6.94 9.60 -3.83
C TYR A 572 -6.21 9.64 -5.17
N ILE A 573 -6.92 10.18 -6.16
CA ILE A 573 -6.36 10.67 -7.42
C ILE A 573 -6.76 12.14 -7.54
N SER A 574 -5.80 13.01 -7.82
CA SER A 574 -6.01 14.43 -8.11
C SER A 574 -5.34 14.85 -9.42
N GLY A 575 -5.84 15.95 -9.98
CA GLY A 575 -5.48 16.43 -11.31
C GLY A 575 -6.51 17.47 -11.78
N SER A 576 -6.53 17.75 -13.08
CA SER A 576 -7.53 18.66 -13.65
C SER A 576 -8.96 18.14 -13.50
N ARG A 577 -9.92 19.05 -13.34
CA ARG A 577 -11.35 18.77 -13.15
C ARG A 577 -11.91 17.89 -14.27
N ALA A 578 -11.46 18.13 -15.51
CA ALA A 578 -11.85 17.33 -16.68
C ALA A 578 -11.39 15.86 -16.56
N VAL A 579 -10.15 15.63 -16.11
CA VAL A 579 -9.61 14.27 -15.94
C VAL A 579 -10.26 13.56 -14.75
N ILE A 580 -10.46 14.24 -13.62
CA ILE A 580 -11.15 13.64 -12.47
C ILE A 580 -12.60 13.29 -12.79
N ASN A 581 -13.32 14.16 -13.51
CA ASN A 581 -14.68 13.85 -13.98
C ASN A 581 -14.70 12.66 -14.96
N HIS A 582 -13.69 12.54 -15.83
CA HIS A 582 -13.55 11.37 -16.70
C HIS A 582 -13.34 10.07 -15.90
N ILE A 583 -12.40 10.08 -14.93
CA ILE A 583 -12.12 8.92 -14.06
C ILE A 583 -13.38 8.51 -13.27
N LYS A 584 -14.14 9.46 -12.73
CA LYS A 584 -15.40 9.21 -12.01
C LYS A 584 -16.42 8.40 -12.84
N LEU A 585 -16.40 8.53 -14.17
CA LEU A 585 -17.36 7.87 -15.08
C LEU A 585 -16.90 6.50 -15.63
N ILE A 586 -15.63 6.12 -15.46
CA ILE A 586 -15.08 4.88 -16.08
C ILE A 586 -14.21 4.02 -15.14
N CYS A 587 -13.76 4.55 -14.00
CA CYS A 587 -12.92 3.81 -13.07
C CYS A 587 -13.75 2.77 -12.32
N HIS A 588 -13.37 1.50 -12.40
CA HIS A 588 -14.09 0.41 -11.72
C HIS A 588 -14.27 0.66 -10.21
N SER A 589 -13.28 1.23 -9.53
CA SER A 589 -13.39 1.57 -8.10
C SER A 589 -14.22 2.82 -7.81
N ALA A 590 -14.51 3.67 -8.81
CA ALA A 590 -15.46 4.77 -8.64
C ALA A 590 -16.92 4.32 -8.83
N ILE A 591 -17.14 3.35 -9.72
CA ILE A 591 -18.48 2.90 -10.14
C ILE A 591 -18.99 1.73 -9.28
N TYR A 592 -18.14 0.74 -9.00
CA TYR A 592 -18.56 -0.57 -8.47
C TYR A 592 -18.04 -0.92 -7.08
N ALA A 593 -17.05 -0.17 -6.56
CA ALA A 593 -16.55 -0.39 -5.20
C ALA A 593 -17.37 0.42 -4.18
N GLU A 594 -17.26 0.02 -2.92
CA GLU A 594 -17.87 0.70 -1.78
C GLU A 594 -17.39 2.16 -1.62
N SER A 595 -18.31 3.03 -1.21
CA SER A 595 -17.98 4.36 -0.70
C SER A 595 -17.06 4.29 0.52
N ILE A 596 -16.24 5.32 0.74
CA ILE A 596 -15.41 5.40 1.96
C ILE A 596 -16.34 5.58 3.16
N SER A 597 -16.10 4.80 4.23
CA SER A 597 -16.90 4.87 5.46
C SER A 597 -16.71 6.21 6.19
N VAL A 598 -17.74 6.65 6.90
CA VAL A 598 -17.75 7.93 7.64
C VAL A 598 -16.57 8.07 8.61
N PRO A 599 -16.21 7.05 9.43
CA PRO A 599 -15.03 7.13 10.30
C PRO A 599 -13.72 7.41 9.54
N VAL A 600 -13.57 6.85 8.34
CA VAL A 600 -12.36 7.01 7.54
C VAL A 600 -12.34 8.39 6.89
N LEU A 601 -13.47 8.88 6.37
CA LEU A 601 -13.59 10.24 5.84
C LEU A 601 -13.27 11.29 6.90
N GLU A 602 -13.81 11.16 8.11
CA GLU A 602 -13.61 12.16 9.16
C GLU A 602 -12.18 12.13 9.71
N GLN A 603 -11.56 10.94 9.84
CA GLN A 603 -10.13 10.81 10.15
C GLN A 603 -9.26 11.52 9.09
N ILE A 604 -9.57 11.37 7.79
CA ILE A 604 -8.87 12.09 6.71
C ILE A 604 -9.10 13.60 6.84
N CYS A 605 -10.36 14.02 7.04
CA CYS A 605 -10.76 15.41 7.17
C CYS A 605 -9.99 16.12 8.29
N THR A 606 -10.06 15.56 9.50
CA THR A 606 -9.47 16.17 10.70
C THR A 606 -7.94 16.11 10.66
N SER A 607 -7.33 14.97 10.30
CA SER A 607 -5.85 14.90 10.20
C SER A 607 -5.29 15.86 9.15
N MET A 608 -5.94 16.01 7.99
CA MET A 608 -5.51 16.93 6.95
C MET A 608 -5.70 18.40 7.35
N LYS A 609 -6.81 18.75 8.04
CA LYS A 609 -7.01 20.09 8.63
C LYS A 609 -5.92 20.43 9.65
N ILE A 610 -5.54 19.50 10.54
CA ILE A 610 -4.43 19.68 11.50
C ILE A 610 -3.08 19.86 10.78
N ILE A 611 -2.80 19.08 9.73
CA ILE A 611 -1.58 19.25 8.91
C ILE A 611 -1.51 20.66 8.30
N MET A 612 -2.65 21.18 7.85
CA MET A 612 -2.77 22.52 7.28
C MET A 612 -2.82 23.66 8.30
N GLY A 613 -3.00 23.37 9.60
CA GLY A 613 -3.26 24.36 10.65
C GLY A 613 -4.66 24.99 10.58
N GLU A 614 -5.62 24.37 9.87
CA GLU A 614 -7.01 24.80 9.78
C GLU A 614 -7.82 24.52 11.06
N ASP A 615 -7.26 23.74 11.98
CA ASP A 615 -7.73 23.55 13.36
C ASP A 615 -7.33 24.70 14.30
N GLY A 616 -6.50 25.65 13.82
CA GLY A 616 -5.99 26.76 14.61
C GLY A 616 -4.76 26.41 15.47
N THR A 617 -4.18 25.22 15.33
CA THR A 617 -2.98 24.81 16.08
C THR A 617 -1.72 24.75 15.19
N ASP A 618 -0.57 24.54 15.82
CA ASP A 618 0.71 24.30 15.15
C ASP A 618 1.07 22.80 15.04
N ASP A 619 0.17 21.89 15.45
CA ASP A 619 0.49 20.48 15.68
C ASP A 619 0.94 19.75 14.41
N GLY A 620 0.28 20.03 13.28
CA GLY A 620 0.71 19.53 11.97
C GLY A 620 2.15 19.93 11.62
N ARG A 621 2.49 21.21 11.84
CA ARG A 621 3.83 21.74 11.55
C ARG A 621 4.89 21.13 12.48
N ARG A 622 4.58 21.02 13.78
CA ARG A 622 5.47 20.34 14.73
C ARG A 622 5.69 18.87 14.35
N ARG A 623 4.66 18.14 13.94
CA ARG A 623 4.81 16.74 13.49
C ARG A 623 5.71 16.60 12.27
N ILE A 624 5.54 17.44 11.25
CA ILE A 624 6.40 17.44 10.03
C ILE A 624 7.86 17.71 10.41
N GLN A 625 8.12 18.71 11.27
CA GLN A 625 9.46 19.05 11.72
C GLN A 625 10.11 17.92 12.55
N SER A 626 9.35 17.33 13.49
CA SER A 626 9.80 16.18 14.29
C SER A 626 10.14 14.99 13.42
N LEU A 627 9.28 14.63 12.46
CA LEU A 627 9.53 13.54 11.51
C LEU A 627 10.83 13.76 10.72
N ALA A 628 11.01 14.96 10.15
CA ALA A 628 12.19 15.28 9.35
C ALA A 628 13.49 15.24 10.18
N SER A 629 13.46 15.80 11.38
CA SER A 629 14.58 15.76 12.34
C SER A 629 14.93 14.33 12.75
N ASN A 630 13.91 13.55 13.13
CA ASN A 630 14.06 12.16 13.55
C ASN A 630 14.63 11.27 12.42
N ALA A 631 14.12 11.43 11.20
CA ALA A 631 14.58 10.69 10.01
C ALA A 631 16.03 11.04 9.64
N GLN A 632 16.36 12.33 9.54
CA GLN A 632 17.71 12.79 9.25
C GLN A 632 18.71 12.28 10.29
N TYR A 633 18.37 12.38 11.58
CA TYR A 633 19.24 11.93 12.66
C TYR A 633 19.47 10.42 12.59
N PHE A 634 18.40 9.62 12.55
CA PHE A 634 18.51 8.16 12.55
C PHE A 634 19.28 7.63 11.33
N SER A 635 19.01 8.17 10.13
CA SER A 635 19.75 7.82 8.90
C SER A 635 21.24 8.16 9.01
N THR A 636 21.56 9.32 9.59
CA THR A 636 22.94 9.81 9.75
C THR A 636 23.72 8.98 10.77
N GLU A 637 23.13 8.64 11.93
CA GLU A 637 23.81 7.82 12.94
C GLU A 637 23.98 6.37 12.50
N LEU A 638 23.01 5.77 11.79
CA LEU A 638 23.22 4.43 11.22
C LEU A 638 24.38 4.42 10.20
N LYS A 639 24.51 5.47 9.37
CA LYS A 639 25.65 5.61 8.46
C LYS A 639 26.98 5.79 9.22
N LYS A 640 27.01 6.60 10.28
CA LYS A 640 28.19 6.76 11.18
C LYS A 640 28.58 5.47 11.90
N LEU A 641 27.61 4.64 12.29
CA LEU A 641 27.85 3.32 12.88
C LEU A 641 28.46 2.32 11.89
N GLY A 642 28.58 2.66 10.59
CA GLY A 642 29.24 1.84 9.58
C GLY A 642 28.34 0.79 8.93
N PHE A 643 27.02 0.99 8.97
CA PHE A 643 26.06 0.22 8.20
C PHE A 643 25.92 0.74 6.76
N ILE A 644 25.52 -0.13 5.83
CA ILE A 644 25.01 0.31 4.52
C ILE A 644 23.53 0.65 4.68
N VAL A 645 23.21 1.92 4.46
CA VAL A 645 21.88 2.50 4.63
C VAL A 645 21.49 3.20 3.35
N TYR A 646 20.37 2.78 2.77
CA TYR A 646 19.81 3.36 1.55
C TYR A 646 18.92 4.57 1.86
N GLY A 647 18.50 5.25 0.80
CA GLY A 647 17.55 6.35 0.86
C GLY A 647 18.14 7.71 1.24
N ASP A 648 17.35 8.72 0.92
CA ASP A 648 17.68 10.13 1.12
C ASP A 648 17.53 10.57 2.57
N THR A 649 18.26 11.62 2.95
CA THR A 649 18.28 12.15 4.32
C THR A 649 16.91 12.65 4.79
N ALA A 650 16.04 13.07 3.87
CA ALA A 650 14.66 13.50 4.16
C ALA A 650 13.63 12.34 4.16
N SER A 651 14.03 11.11 3.84
CA SER A 651 13.13 9.95 3.82
C SER A 651 12.89 9.40 5.23
N PRO A 652 11.62 9.28 5.70
CA PRO A 652 11.30 8.54 6.91
C PRO A 652 11.32 7.01 6.72
N VAL A 653 11.51 6.54 5.48
CA VAL A 653 11.79 5.14 5.15
C VAL A 653 13.32 4.98 5.08
N ILE A 654 13.88 4.27 6.06
CA ILE A 654 15.34 4.14 6.23
C ILE A 654 15.68 2.64 6.15
N PRO A 655 16.15 2.14 5.00
CA PRO A 655 16.47 0.74 4.82
C PRO A 655 17.95 0.45 5.15
N LEU A 656 18.18 -0.44 6.11
CA LEU A 656 19.51 -0.96 6.46
C LEU A 656 19.69 -2.34 5.84
N MET A 657 20.76 -2.52 5.06
CA MET A 657 20.94 -3.71 4.23
C MET A 657 21.44 -4.92 5.04
N LEU A 658 20.73 -6.05 4.93
CA LEU A 658 21.04 -7.30 5.62
C LEU A 658 21.75 -8.31 4.70
N PHE A 659 21.47 -8.24 3.40
CA PHE A 659 21.97 -9.12 2.33
C PHE A 659 21.60 -10.60 2.49
N HIS A 660 22.17 -11.27 3.50
CA HIS A 660 22.10 -12.72 3.66
C HIS A 660 20.73 -13.19 4.16
N PRO A 661 20.15 -14.26 3.59
CA PRO A 661 18.81 -14.74 3.97
C PRO A 661 18.72 -15.19 5.44
N ALA A 662 19.83 -15.68 6.03
CA ALA A 662 19.88 -16.06 7.44
C ALA A 662 19.87 -14.85 8.41
N LYS A 663 20.34 -13.67 7.96
CA LYS A 663 20.34 -12.45 8.79
C LYS A 663 18.95 -11.81 8.90
N ILE A 664 18.06 -12.06 7.93
CA ILE A 664 16.66 -11.58 7.92
C ILE A 664 15.91 -12.00 9.20
N PRO A 665 15.73 -13.30 9.53
CA PRO A 665 15.04 -13.70 10.75
C PRO A 665 15.84 -13.39 12.02
N ALA A 666 17.18 -13.50 11.97
CA ALA A 666 18.02 -13.23 13.12
C ALA A 666 17.87 -11.78 13.60
N PHE A 667 17.92 -10.80 12.69
CA PHE A 667 17.72 -9.39 13.02
C PHE A 667 16.31 -9.14 13.56
N SER A 668 15.28 -9.71 12.93
CA SER A 668 13.88 -9.53 13.36
C SER A 668 13.60 -10.10 14.77
N ARG A 669 14.27 -11.20 15.15
CA ARG A 669 14.13 -11.84 16.48
C ARG A 669 14.94 -11.10 17.56
N GLU A 670 16.20 -10.79 17.28
CA GLU A 670 17.06 -10.04 18.22
C GLU A 670 16.52 -8.63 18.54
N MET A 671 15.90 -7.94 17.56
CA MET A 671 15.22 -6.66 17.83
C MET A 671 13.94 -6.84 18.65
N LEU A 672 13.18 -7.92 18.43
CA LEU A 672 12.00 -8.25 19.22
C LEU A 672 12.36 -8.55 20.68
N GLU A 673 13.42 -9.31 20.92
CA GLU A 673 13.93 -9.60 22.26
C GLU A 673 14.25 -8.31 23.03
N ARG A 674 14.78 -7.29 22.34
CA ARG A 674 15.06 -5.93 22.87
C ARG A 674 13.83 -5.01 22.95
N GLY A 675 12.63 -5.50 22.68
CA GLY A 675 11.40 -4.71 22.78
C GLY A 675 11.11 -3.80 21.58
N ILE A 676 11.69 -4.08 20.40
CA ILE A 676 11.57 -3.21 19.23
C ILE A 676 10.94 -3.96 18.05
N ALA A 677 9.82 -3.45 17.54
CA ALA A 677 9.13 -3.97 16.38
C ALA A 677 9.70 -3.36 15.08
N VAL A 678 10.24 -4.21 14.22
CA VAL A 678 10.84 -3.84 12.92
C VAL A 678 10.27 -4.70 11.78
N VAL A 679 10.18 -4.13 10.57
CA VAL A 679 9.89 -4.92 9.35
C VAL A 679 11.19 -5.32 8.67
N VAL A 680 11.43 -6.62 8.57
CA VAL A 680 12.45 -7.16 7.67
C VAL A 680 11.84 -7.50 6.31
N VAL A 681 12.59 -7.32 5.23
CA VAL A 681 12.15 -7.49 3.84
C VAL A 681 13.21 -8.28 3.07
N GLY A 682 12.76 -9.18 2.21
CA GLY A 682 13.60 -9.95 1.29
C GLY A 682 12.82 -10.39 0.07
N TYR A 683 13.39 -11.31 -0.72
CA TYR A 683 12.70 -11.94 -1.84
C TYR A 683 11.35 -12.58 -1.40
N PRO A 684 10.28 -12.53 -2.23
CA PRO A 684 10.19 -11.91 -3.57
C PRO A 684 9.92 -10.40 -3.57
N ALA A 685 9.76 -9.74 -2.41
CA ALA A 685 9.45 -8.31 -2.35
C ALA A 685 10.63 -7.41 -2.75
N THR A 686 11.86 -7.92 -2.61
CA THR A 686 13.10 -7.28 -3.11
C THR A 686 13.94 -8.33 -3.85
N SER A 687 14.96 -7.90 -4.62
CA SER A 687 15.88 -8.85 -5.23
C SER A 687 16.66 -9.65 -4.16
N ILE A 688 17.11 -10.85 -4.49
CA ILE A 688 17.78 -11.76 -3.54
C ILE A 688 19.04 -11.19 -2.88
N ILE A 689 19.70 -10.21 -3.51
CA ILE A 689 20.86 -9.50 -2.95
C ILE A 689 20.48 -8.25 -2.15
N ALA A 690 19.22 -7.84 -2.13
CA ALA A 690 18.76 -6.57 -1.58
C ALA A 690 17.82 -6.73 -0.38
N SER A 691 17.99 -7.81 0.40
CA SER A 691 17.31 -7.99 1.67
C SER A 691 17.78 -6.97 2.72
N ARG A 692 16.85 -6.49 3.54
CA ARG A 692 17.03 -5.32 4.40
C ARG A 692 16.07 -5.35 5.59
N VAL A 693 16.40 -4.61 6.65
CA VAL A 693 15.38 -4.11 7.59
C VAL A 693 14.94 -2.74 7.08
N ARG A 694 13.63 -2.50 7.01
CA ARG A 694 13.07 -1.22 6.60
C ARG A 694 12.49 -0.55 7.83
N PHE A 695 13.24 0.37 8.41
CA PHE A 695 12.74 1.20 9.50
C PHE A 695 11.78 2.25 8.94
N CYS A 696 10.70 2.51 9.66
CA CYS A 696 9.78 3.60 9.39
C CYS A 696 9.73 4.48 10.63
N VAL A 697 10.31 5.67 10.52
CA VAL A 697 10.41 6.66 11.60
C VAL A 697 9.11 7.48 11.66
N SER A 698 8.74 7.92 12.85
CA SER A 698 7.53 8.70 13.12
C SER A 698 7.86 10.02 13.82
N ALA A 699 7.01 11.02 13.61
CA ALA A 699 6.93 12.23 14.43
C ALA A 699 6.65 11.92 15.91
N ALA A 700 6.04 10.77 16.19
CA ALA A 700 5.71 10.33 17.55
C ALA A 700 6.88 9.67 18.30
N HIS A 701 8.03 9.44 17.65
CA HIS A 701 9.25 8.95 18.32
C HIS A 701 9.94 10.09 19.06
N THR A 702 10.30 9.85 20.32
CA THR A 702 11.16 10.76 21.08
C THR A 702 12.62 10.58 20.65
N ARG A 703 13.50 11.51 21.05
CA ARG A 703 14.93 11.34 20.84
C ARG A 703 15.48 10.09 21.55
N GLU A 704 15.01 9.85 22.77
CA GLU A 704 15.40 8.68 23.58
C GLU A 704 15.00 7.36 22.91
N ASP A 705 13.83 7.30 22.25
CA ASP A 705 13.43 6.13 21.45
C ASP A 705 14.47 5.82 20.38
N ILE A 706 14.87 6.85 19.62
CA ILE A 706 15.81 6.71 18.50
C ILE A 706 17.20 6.32 19.02
N ASP A 707 17.66 6.92 20.10
CA ASP A 707 18.94 6.58 20.73
C ASP A 707 18.95 5.14 21.28
N ASN A 708 17.82 4.66 21.81
CA ASN A 708 17.66 3.27 22.25
C ASN A 708 17.63 2.29 21.07
N VAL A 709 16.98 2.64 19.96
CA VAL A 709 17.02 1.85 18.71
C VAL A 709 18.43 1.83 18.14
N LEU A 710 19.15 2.95 18.12
CA LEU A 710 20.53 3.01 17.62
C LEU A 710 21.45 2.08 18.43
N LYS A 711 21.34 2.05 19.76
CA LYS A 711 22.06 1.10 20.62
C LYS A 711 21.71 -0.36 20.28
N ALA A 712 20.41 -0.68 20.19
CA ALA A 712 19.96 -2.03 19.85
C ALA A 712 20.45 -2.49 18.46
N VAL A 713 20.33 -1.62 17.44
CA VAL A 713 20.81 -1.90 16.08
C VAL A 713 22.33 -2.02 16.04
N ALA A 714 23.05 -1.23 16.83
CA ALA A 714 24.50 -1.32 16.99
C ALA A 714 24.91 -2.72 17.50
N ASP A 715 24.30 -3.20 18.60
CA ASP A 715 24.59 -4.51 19.20
C ASP A 715 24.26 -5.67 18.25
N VAL A 716 23.05 -5.66 17.68
CA VAL A 716 22.59 -6.69 16.73
C VAL A 716 23.43 -6.67 15.45
N GLY A 717 23.84 -5.47 15.04
CA GLY A 717 24.74 -5.26 13.90
C GLY A 717 26.13 -5.85 14.08
N ASP A 718 26.63 -5.90 15.32
CA ASP A 718 27.90 -6.54 15.65
C ASP A 718 27.75 -8.06 15.74
N ARG A 719 26.73 -8.55 16.45
CA ARG A 719 26.40 -9.99 16.50
C ARG A 719 26.22 -10.61 15.12
N LEU A 720 25.58 -9.90 14.20
CA LEU A 720 25.28 -10.36 12.85
C LEU A 720 26.31 -9.91 11.79
N MET A 721 27.41 -9.27 12.19
CA MET A 721 28.47 -8.78 11.28
C MET A 721 27.90 -7.98 10.09
N LEU A 722 27.15 -6.91 10.39
CA LEU A 722 26.47 -6.04 9.43
C LEU A 722 27.19 -4.70 9.22
N ARG A 723 28.07 -4.29 10.14
CA ARG A 723 28.86 -3.05 10.04
C ARG A 723 30.06 -3.21 9.08
N VAL A 724 29.79 -3.26 7.79
CA VAL A 724 30.83 -3.50 6.76
C VAL A 724 31.72 -2.27 6.47
N ASN A 725 31.29 -1.06 6.85
CA ASN A 725 32.01 0.19 6.57
C ASN A 725 32.88 0.72 7.72
N ARG A 726 33.21 -0.10 8.74
CA ARG A 726 33.97 0.32 9.94
C ARG A 726 35.23 1.13 9.62
N ASN A 727 36.02 0.76 8.60
CA ASN A 727 37.25 1.48 8.23
C ASN A 727 36.99 2.88 7.63
N LYS A 728 35.82 3.10 6.99
CA LYS A 728 35.39 4.39 6.45
C LYS A 728 34.84 5.28 7.57
N ALA A 729 34.08 4.69 8.50
CA ALA A 729 33.59 5.37 9.70
C ALA A 729 34.74 5.83 10.63
N MET A 730 35.74 4.97 10.89
CA MET A 730 36.90 5.36 11.70
C MET A 730 37.66 6.55 11.09
N LYS A 731 37.93 6.53 9.77
CA LYS A 731 38.59 7.64 9.07
C LYS A 731 37.80 8.96 9.13
N ALA A 732 36.48 8.90 8.99
CA ALA A 732 35.62 10.07 9.15
C ALA A 732 35.65 10.62 10.59
N SER A 733 35.71 9.73 11.60
CA SER A 733 35.82 10.15 13.00
C SER A 733 37.18 10.74 13.37
N SER A 734 38.28 10.27 12.77
CA SER A 734 39.60 10.85 13.00
C SER A 734 39.72 12.23 12.33
N GLN A 735 39.26 12.40 11.09
CA GLN A 735 39.27 13.71 10.42
C GLN A 735 38.39 14.74 11.15
N SER A 736 37.19 14.34 11.59
CA SER A 736 36.31 15.18 12.43
C SER A 736 36.95 15.60 13.77
N ALA A 737 37.86 14.79 14.32
CA ALA A 737 38.61 15.10 15.54
C ALA A 737 39.86 15.96 15.28
N GLU A 738 40.44 15.88 14.09
CA GLU A 738 41.53 16.76 13.63
C GLU A 738 41.01 18.14 13.26
N ASP A 739 39.89 18.23 12.52
CA ASP A 739 39.23 19.50 12.17
C ASP A 739 38.80 20.29 13.43
N LYS A 740 38.33 19.58 14.47
CA LYS A 740 37.99 20.15 15.79
C LYS A 740 39.20 20.46 16.69
N ARG A 741 40.43 20.17 16.25
CA ARG A 741 41.68 20.55 16.91
C ARG A 741 42.45 21.63 16.14
N SER A 742 42.05 21.93 14.91
CA SER A 742 42.58 23.02 14.07
C SER A 742 41.72 24.29 14.05
N ILE A 743 40.58 24.27 14.76
CA ILE A 743 39.75 25.42 15.14
C ILE A 743 39.98 25.65 16.64
#